data_AF-A0A6I1ZWF6-F1
#
_entry.id   AF-A0A6I1ZWF6-F1
#
_cell.length_a   1.000
_cell.length_b   1.000
_cell.length_c   1.000
_cell.angle_alpha   90.00
_cell.angle_beta   90.00
_cell.angle_gamma   90.00
#
_symmetry.space_group_name_H-M   'P 1'
#
loop_
_entity.id
_entity.type
_entity.pdbx_description
1 polymer ?
#
loop_
_entity_poly.entity_id
_entity_poly.type
_entity_poly.pdbx_seq_one_letter_code
_entity_poly.pdbx_strand_id
1 'polypeptide(L)'
;GDEDQKYACPLVQAAPFIVRHVLNLGERLLAPIVDFSQGDEETVKNFTSVAVKLGFGRKKGREAALAGIKAQRKFGIDCLALGRKLLKQLRESAQLGVVLFSRSYMSQDSGANLGIAEKLAQLGVVPIPLDFLPLESVAPKKYSDLPYWNYEGKFIAGGAITVEDPQLYGLAITNFGCGPNSFMLKMLEDIMGGKPLGELEIDEHAAEAGIITRLEAYVDTIKSHAQSIKHAPETSEYIYRGTSAIINPEKTLLIPRMCPHADVIAEVVNVSGARAMVLPESDERTLLLSNQVTSGTECLPYRVTLGDFMKFCYDRGDNLKNYEGFMAGAYGPCRLGKYAVEQGRVLKELGFDLPMISSVSNNAYRDLNLEPGFTRLAWNGIVAVDGLERLLWRTRPYEKEKGSAEVLFDEFLKRIAQRVRRKEAFYDVLRQATAAFRSLIDPELPPRPLIGINGEIFLRSNRFSNRNLVKACEEAGLEVIVSPVGEWMKYTAYRNLEDAVKDRNFRKMLSSFLKKLVQEHDEHKVSSYYREMLDGREPSTAAILAKSDLYLSPRCGSEAVLSIGSGVEWMESPVFAGVISVMPHGCMPGGIVAAMAEKFSTTYQKPWISLTYDGFLETNNAARISNFAELLKFCRQEAITT
;
A
#
# COMPACT_ATOMS: atom_id res chain seq x y z
N GLY A 1 12.75 -17.48 2.67
CA GLY A 1 12.81 -16.78 3.97
C GLY A 1 11.83 -15.61 3.97
N ASP A 2 11.97 -14.63 4.88
CA ASP A 2 11.18 -13.39 4.87
C ASP A 2 11.25 -12.66 3.50
N GLU A 3 12.35 -12.83 2.76
CA GLU A 3 12.62 -12.28 1.42
C GLU A 3 11.93 -13.01 0.25
N ASP A 4 11.26 -14.15 0.49
CA ASP A 4 10.58 -14.94 -0.56
C ASP A 4 9.06 -14.98 -0.35
N GLN A 5 8.52 -14.10 0.50
CA GLN A 5 7.08 -13.97 0.70
C GLN A 5 6.42 -13.47 -0.59
N LYS A 6 5.50 -14.27 -1.14
CA LYS A 6 4.76 -13.96 -2.35
C LYS A 6 3.33 -13.58 -2.01
N TYR A 7 2.90 -12.40 -2.43
CA TYR A 7 1.57 -11.87 -2.14
C TYR A 7 0.62 -12.06 -3.33
N ALA A 8 -0.63 -12.39 -3.01
CA ALA A 8 -1.76 -12.37 -3.93
C ALA A 8 -2.49 -11.01 -3.90
N CYS A 9 -3.41 -10.79 -4.84
CA CYS A 9 -4.22 -9.57 -4.87
C CYS A 9 -5.03 -9.41 -3.55
N PRO A 10 -4.95 -8.27 -2.85
CA PRO A 10 -5.67 -8.07 -1.59
C PRO A 10 -7.19 -8.03 -1.80
N LEU A 11 -7.67 -7.51 -2.94
CA LEU A 11 -9.10 -7.47 -3.25
C LEU A 11 -9.66 -8.88 -3.37
N VAL A 12 -8.93 -9.79 -4.01
CA VAL A 12 -9.33 -11.20 -4.12
C VAL A 12 -9.33 -11.88 -2.75
N GLN A 13 -8.35 -11.58 -1.89
CA GLN A 13 -8.30 -12.10 -0.53
C GLN A 13 -9.45 -11.57 0.36
N ALA A 14 -9.85 -10.31 0.16
CA ALA A 14 -10.93 -9.67 0.91
C ALA A 14 -12.33 -9.99 0.39
N ALA A 15 -12.48 -10.37 -0.88
CA ALA A 15 -13.78 -10.58 -1.52
C ALA A 15 -14.72 -11.52 -0.74
N PRO A 16 -14.28 -12.69 -0.22
CA PRO A 16 -15.18 -13.55 0.57
C PRO A 16 -15.72 -12.86 1.83
N PHE A 17 -14.93 -11.97 2.44
CA PHE A 17 -15.36 -11.24 3.63
C PHE A 17 -16.34 -10.12 3.28
N ILE A 18 -16.06 -9.35 2.22
CA ILE A 18 -16.96 -8.32 1.70
C ILE A 18 -18.31 -8.95 1.34
N VAL A 19 -18.30 -10.01 0.53
CA VAL A 19 -19.51 -10.72 0.09
C VAL A 19 -20.31 -11.27 1.27
N ARG A 20 -19.64 -11.82 2.29
CA ARG A 20 -20.31 -12.31 3.52
C ARG A 20 -21.13 -11.22 4.19
N HIS A 21 -20.56 -10.03 4.34
CA HIS A 21 -21.13 -8.93 5.10
C HIS A 21 -22.15 -8.12 4.31
N VAL A 22 -21.85 -7.81 3.06
CA VAL A 22 -22.74 -7.03 2.17
C VAL A 22 -23.99 -7.83 1.83
N LEU A 23 -23.86 -9.12 1.50
CA LEU A 23 -25.01 -9.98 1.16
C LEU A 23 -25.63 -10.70 2.37
N ASN A 24 -25.18 -10.40 3.59
CA ASN A 24 -25.66 -11.02 4.84
C ASN A 24 -25.67 -12.56 4.80
N LEU A 25 -24.66 -13.17 4.20
CA LEU A 25 -24.61 -14.63 4.05
C LEU A 25 -24.24 -15.35 5.35
N GLY A 26 -23.59 -14.66 6.30
CA GLY A 26 -23.18 -15.24 7.58
C GLY A 26 -22.39 -16.54 7.40
N GLU A 27 -22.80 -17.60 8.10
CA GLU A 27 -22.17 -18.92 8.01
C GLU A 27 -22.54 -19.72 6.74
N ARG A 28 -23.45 -19.23 5.89
CA ARG A 28 -23.78 -19.89 4.61
C ARG A 28 -22.61 -19.81 3.62
N LEU A 29 -21.77 -18.78 3.73
CA LEU A 29 -20.57 -18.64 2.90
C LEU A 29 -19.37 -19.25 3.62
N LEU A 30 -18.77 -20.28 3.03
CA LEU A 30 -17.53 -20.88 3.54
C LEU A 30 -16.33 -20.14 2.94
N ALA A 31 -15.44 -19.64 3.80
CA ALA A 31 -14.25 -18.88 3.39
C ALA A 31 -12.98 -19.48 4.02
N PRO A 32 -12.55 -20.69 3.61
CA PRO A 32 -11.28 -21.24 4.09
C PRO A 32 -10.10 -20.39 3.63
N ILE A 33 -9.12 -20.20 4.52
CA ILE A 33 -7.86 -19.56 4.16
C ILE A 33 -6.97 -20.59 3.45
N VAL A 34 -6.53 -20.25 2.24
CA VAL A 34 -5.61 -21.04 1.43
C VAL A 34 -4.24 -20.36 1.47
N ASP A 35 -3.31 -20.98 2.19
CA ASP A 35 -1.95 -20.48 2.38
C ASP A 35 -0.97 -21.65 2.25
N PHE A 36 -0.06 -21.53 1.28
CA PHE A 36 1.00 -22.49 0.99
C PHE A 36 2.40 -21.96 1.34
N SER A 37 2.50 -20.76 1.93
CA SER A 37 3.77 -20.08 2.20
C SER A 37 4.71 -20.88 3.11
N GLN A 38 4.15 -21.73 3.99
CA GLN A 38 4.90 -22.62 4.90
C GLN A 38 4.56 -24.10 4.67
N GLY A 39 4.13 -24.46 3.46
CA GLY A 39 3.68 -25.81 3.11
C GLY A 39 2.18 -26.02 3.29
N ASP A 40 1.74 -27.27 3.36
CA ASP A 40 0.33 -27.64 3.19
C ASP A 40 -0.49 -27.62 4.49
N GLU A 41 0.16 -27.67 5.66
CA GLU A 41 -0.48 -27.97 6.94
C GLU A 41 -1.64 -27.00 7.26
N GLU A 42 -1.39 -25.72 7.01
CA GLU A 42 -2.33 -24.64 7.23
C GLU A 42 -3.57 -24.76 6.34
N THR A 43 -3.37 -24.94 5.03
CA THR A 43 -4.46 -25.16 4.08
C THR A 43 -5.26 -26.42 4.41
N VAL A 44 -4.57 -27.52 4.78
CA VAL A 44 -5.21 -28.77 5.21
C VAL A 44 -6.07 -28.55 6.46
N LYS A 45 -5.58 -27.80 7.45
CA LYS A 45 -6.34 -27.47 8.67
C LYS A 45 -7.59 -26.64 8.34
N ASN A 46 -7.48 -25.64 7.47
CA ASN A 46 -8.59 -24.79 7.06
C ASN A 46 -9.67 -25.58 6.30
N PHE A 47 -9.30 -26.39 5.31
CA PHE A 47 -10.26 -27.25 4.61
C PHE A 47 -10.87 -28.32 5.51
N THR A 48 -10.10 -28.90 6.43
CA THR A 48 -10.65 -29.84 7.43
C THR A 48 -11.70 -29.16 8.29
N SER A 49 -11.47 -27.92 8.71
CA SER A 49 -12.42 -27.14 9.51
C SER A 49 -13.72 -26.85 8.74
N VAL A 50 -13.60 -26.53 7.44
CA VAL A 50 -14.76 -26.38 6.55
C VAL A 50 -15.53 -27.69 6.37
N ALA A 51 -14.83 -28.82 6.19
CA ALA A 51 -15.48 -30.12 6.07
C ALA A 51 -16.30 -30.48 7.34
N VAL A 52 -15.81 -30.10 8.53
CA VAL A 52 -16.57 -30.25 9.78
C VAL A 52 -17.82 -29.37 9.78
N LYS A 53 -17.74 -28.11 9.31
CA LYS A 53 -18.92 -27.24 9.18
C LYS A 53 -19.96 -27.82 8.21
N LEU A 54 -19.52 -28.56 7.19
CA LEU A 54 -20.37 -29.29 6.25
C LEU A 54 -20.94 -30.61 6.80
N GLY A 55 -20.64 -30.99 8.05
CA GLY A 55 -21.14 -32.20 8.69
C GLY A 55 -20.28 -33.45 8.48
N PHE A 56 -19.09 -33.33 7.90
CA PHE A 56 -18.17 -34.47 7.71
C PHE A 56 -17.20 -34.63 8.89
N GLY A 57 -16.74 -35.86 9.14
CA GLY A 57 -15.72 -36.14 10.15
C GLY A 57 -14.35 -35.55 9.80
N ARG A 58 -13.58 -35.13 10.83
CA ARG A 58 -12.23 -34.53 10.66
C ARG A 58 -11.28 -35.37 9.81
N LYS A 59 -11.28 -36.69 10.01
CA LYS A 59 -10.42 -37.61 9.23
C LYS A 59 -10.72 -37.53 7.74
N LYS A 60 -12.01 -37.63 7.37
CA LYS A 60 -12.48 -37.51 5.98
C LYS A 60 -12.17 -36.14 5.40
N GLY A 61 -12.34 -35.07 6.18
CA GLY A 61 -11.98 -33.71 5.77
C GLY A 61 -10.49 -33.54 5.45
N ARG A 62 -9.61 -34.11 6.29
CA ARG A 62 -8.16 -34.11 6.08
C ARG A 62 -7.76 -34.90 4.83
N GLU A 63 -8.34 -36.08 4.65
CA GLU A 63 -8.12 -36.92 3.46
C GLU A 63 -8.54 -36.21 2.18
N ALA A 64 -9.72 -35.55 2.18
CA ALA A 64 -10.20 -34.76 1.06
C ALA A 64 -9.29 -33.56 0.74
N ALA A 65 -8.82 -32.85 1.77
CA ALA A 65 -7.89 -31.72 1.60
C ALA A 65 -6.56 -32.17 0.94
N LEU A 66 -5.98 -33.28 1.41
CA LEU A 66 -4.76 -33.84 0.84
C LEU A 66 -4.96 -34.32 -0.60
N ALA A 67 -6.10 -34.95 -0.90
CA ALA A 67 -6.45 -35.36 -2.26
C ALA A 67 -6.58 -34.15 -3.20
N GLY A 68 -7.22 -33.07 -2.76
CA GLY A 68 -7.35 -31.82 -3.51
C GLY A 68 -6.00 -31.16 -3.81
N ILE A 69 -5.11 -31.09 -2.81
CA ILE A 69 -3.74 -30.55 -3.00
C ILE A 69 -2.95 -31.41 -3.99
N LYS A 70 -3.06 -32.74 -3.91
CA LYS A 70 -2.42 -33.65 -4.88
C LYS A 70 -2.95 -33.43 -6.30
N ALA A 71 -4.26 -33.26 -6.46
CA ALA A 71 -4.88 -32.96 -7.75
C ALA A 71 -4.40 -31.61 -8.31
N GLN A 72 -4.32 -30.56 -7.48
CA GLN A 72 -3.81 -29.25 -7.87
C GLN A 72 -2.35 -29.30 -8.34
N ARG A 73 -1.49 -30.05 -7.64
CA ARG A 73 -0.08 -30.24 -8.06
C ARG A 73 0.02 -31.00 -9.38
N LYS A 74 -0.80 -32.05 -9.55
CA LYS A 74 -0.88 -32.79 -10.80
C LYS A 74 -1.32 -31.88 -11.97
N PHE A 75 -2.32 -31.04 -11.75
CA PHE A 75 -2.77 -30.06 -12.74
C PHE A 75 -1.61 -29.15 -13.19
N GLY A 76 -0.81 -28.62 -12.27
CA GLY A 76 0.38 -27.82 -12.63
C GLY A 76 1.41 -28.57 -13.48
N ILE A 77 1.68 -29.84 -13.15
CA ILE A 77 2.58 -30.70 -13.96
C ILE A 77 2.00 -30.94 -15.35
N ASP A 78 0.71 -31.22 -15.43
CA ASP A 78 0.00 -31.48 -16.68
C ASP A 78 -0.03 -30.22 -17.58
N CYS A 79 -0.20 -29.02 -17.00
CA CYS A 79 -0.09 -27.73 -17.71
C CYS A 79 1.30 -27.54 -18.33
N LEU A 80 2.38 -27.82 -17.61
CA LEU A 80 3.75 -27.74 -18.13
C LEU A 80 4.01 -28.77 -19.23
N ALA A 81 3.47 -29.99 -19.10
CA ALA A 81 3.60 -31.02 -20.12
C ALA A 81 2.86 -30.61 -21.41
N LEU A 82 1.65 -30.06 -21.28
CA LEU A 82 0.88 -29.53 -22.40
C LEU A 82 1.57 -28.32 -23.04
N GLY A 83 2.10 -27.41 -22.24
CA GLY A 83 2.88 -26.26 -22.69
C GLY A 83 4.11 -26.66 -23.51
N ARG A 84 4.89 -27.64 -23.04
CA ARG A 84 6.03 -28.18 -23.82
C ARG A 84 5.60 -28.76 -25.17
N LYS A 85 4.47 -29.47 -25.21
CA LYS A 85 3.92 -30.00 -26.46
C LYS A 85 3.50 -28.87 -27.39
N LEU A 86 2.80 -27.86 -26.87
CA LEU A 86 2.34 -26.70 -27.62
C LEU A 86 3.51 -25.91 -28.22
N LEU A 87 4.53 -25.61 -27.42
CA LEU A 87 5.72 -24.88 -27.90
C LEU A 87 6.50 -25.68 -28.95
N LYS A 88 6.56 -27.02 -28.83
CA LYS A 88 7.15 -27.88 -29.87
C LYS A 88 6.34 -27.79 -31.18
N GLN A 89 5.02 -27.89 -31.10
CA GLN A 89 4.13 -27.77 -32.27
C GLN A 89 4.25 -26.39 -32.91
N LEU A 90 4.37 -25.33 -32.11
CA LEU A 90 4.55 -23.96 -32.61
C LEU A 90 5.83 -23.84 -33.45
N ARG A 91 6.94 -24.43 -32.98
CA ARG A 91 8.23 -24.46 -33.70
C ARG A 91 8.20 -25.27 -35.00
N GLU A 92 7.36 -26.30 -35.03
CA GLU A 92 7.12 -27.11 -36.23
C GLU A 92 6.16 -26.42 -37.22
N SER A 93 5.50 -25.33 -36.79
CA SER A 93 4.55 -24.55 -37.57
C SER A 93 5.10 -23.17 -37.95
N ALA A 94 4.45 -22.49 -38.90
CA ALA A 94 4.72 -21.07 -39.21
C ALA A 94 3.86 -20.10 -38.38
N GLN A 95 3.13 -20.59 -37.36
CA GLN A 95 2.26 -19.73 -36.55
C GLN A 95 3.08 -18.96 -35.50
N LEU A 96 2.53 -17.81 -35.09
CA LEU A 96 3.05 -17.02 -33.97
C LEU A 96 2.30 -17.39 -32.69
N GLY A 97 3.03 -17.44 -31.58
CA GLY A 97 2.48 -17.64 -30.25
C GLY A 97 2.27 -16.31 -29.53
N VAL A 98 1.16 -16.18 -28.81
CA VAL A 98 0.85 -15.01 -27.98
C VAL A 98 0.76 -15.44 -26.52
N VAL A 99 1.76 -15.09 -25.73
CA VAL A 99 1.80 -15.33 -24.30
C VAL A 99 0.87 -14.35 -23.58
N LEU A 100 -0.10 -14.90 -22.85
CA LEU A 100 -1.09 -14.12 -22.12
C LEU A 100 -0.55 -13.73 -20.74
N PHE A 101 -0.05 -12.50 -20.62
CA PHE A 101 0.40 -11.90 -19.37
C PHE A 101 -0.81 -11.41 -18.56
N SER A 102 -1.42 -12.33 -17.81
CA SER A 102 -2.57 -12.01 -16.97
C SER A 102 -2.65 -12.93 -15.75
N ARG A 103 -3.48 -12.53 -14.78
CA ARG A 103 -3.79 -13.36 -13.62
C ARG A 103 -4.76 -14.47 -14.02
N SER A 104 -4.70 -15.62 -13.35
CA SER A 104 -5.50 -16.79 -13.73
C SER A 104 -7.00 -16.53 -13.70
N TYR A 105 -7.48 -15.76 -12.72
CA TYR A 105 -8.88 -15.38 -12.60
C TYR A 105 -9.35 -14.47 -13.76
N MET A 106 -8.43 -13.85 -14.50
CA MET A 106 -8.74 -13.10 -15.71
C MET A 106 -8.53 -13.94 -16.96
N SER A 107 -7.41 -14.64 -17.11
CA SER A 107 -7.11 -15.36 -18.36
C SER A 107 -7.93 -16.63 -18.57
N GLN A 108 -8.47 -17.23 -17.50
CA GLN A 108 -9.15 -18.53 -17.56
C GLN A 108 -10.68 -18.44 -17.44
N ASP A 109 -11.23 -17.23 -17.29
CA ASP A 109 -12.68 -17.00 -17.21
C ASP A 109 -13.13 -16.16 -18.41
N SER A 110 -13.89 -16.79 -19.31
CA SER A 110 -14.41 -16.12 -20.51
C SER A 110 -15.45 -15.05 -20.19
N GLY A 111 -16.10 -15.12 -19.02
CA GLY A 111 -16.97 -14.05 -18.54
C GLY A 111 -16.18 -12.83 -18.06
N ALA A 112 -14.96 -13.04 -17.56
CA ALA A 112 -14.08 -11.96 -17.12
C ALA A 112 -13.27 -11.31 -18.26
N ASN A 113 -12.99 -12.04 -19.34
CA ASN A 113 -12.10 -11.58 -20.41
C ASN A 113 -12.71 -11.56 -21.82
N LEU A 114 -14.00 -11.88 -21.95
CA LEU A 114 -14.73 -11.86 -23.22
C LEU A 114 -14.16 -12.82 -24.30
N GLY A 115 -13.54 -13.94 -23.88
CA GLY A 115 -13.05 -14.99 -24.78
C GLY A 115 -11.85 -14.57 -25.63
N ILE A 116 -10.90 -13.81 -25.05
CA ILE A 116 -9.72 -13.31 -25.79
C ILE A 116 -8.90 -14.45 -26.40
N ALA A 117 -8.77 -15.59 -25.72
CA ALA A 117 -8.01 -16.71 -26.24
C ALA A 117 -8.63 -17.27 -27.53
N GLU A 118 -9.94 -17.46 -27.56
CA GLU A 118 -10.68 -17.92 -28.72
C GLU A 118 -10.56 -16.93 -29.88
N LYS A 119 -10.66 -15.63 -29.60
CA LYS A 119 -10.51 -14.56 -30.60
C LYS A 119 -9.10 -14.54 -31.20
N LEU A 120 -8.05 -14.68 -30.39
CA LEU A 120 -6.67 -14.79 -30.87
C LEU A 120 -6.49 -16.01 -31.79
N ALA A 121 -7.06 -17.16 -31.42
CA ALA A 121 -7.03 -18.35 -32.25
C ALA A 121 -7.71 -18.15 -33.60
N GLN A 122 -8.86 -17.43 -33.64
CA GLN A 122 -9.56 -17.07 -34.87
C GLN A 122 -8.74 -16.13 -35.77
N LEU A 123 -7.90 -15.27 -35.18
CA LEU A 123 -6.97 -14.38 -35.90
C LEU A 123 -5.70 -15.10 -36.41
N GLY A 124 -5.60 -16.41 -36.20
CA GLY A 124 -4.55 -17.27 -36.74
C GLY A 124 -3.27 -17.33 -35.91
N VAL A 125 -3.29 -16.84 -34.66
CA VAL A 125 -2.18 -16.94 -33.71
C VAL A 125 -2.51 -17.90 -32.57
N VAL A 126 -1.51 -18.44 -31.90
CA VAL A 126 -1.69 -19.46 -30.87
C VAL A 126 -1.66 -18.80 -29.49
N PRO A 127 -2.79 -18.69 -28.76
CA PRO A 127 -2.79 -18.15 -27.40
C PRO A 127 -2.10 -19.15 -26.44
N ILE A 128 -1.18 -18.64 -25.61
CA ILE A 128 -0.38 -19.44 -24.68
C ILE A 128 -0.63 -18.91 -23.26
N PRO A 129 -1.31 -19.71 -22.39
CA PRO A 129 -1.42 -19.37 -20.98
C PRO A 129 -0.04 -19.25 -20.32
N LEU A 130 0.13 -18.27 -19.43
CA LEU A 130 1.41 -18.04 -18.75
C LEU A 130 1.93 -19.28 -18.00
N ASP A 131 1.03 -20.08 -17.42
CA ASP A 131 1.35 -21.31 -16.67
C ASP A 131 1.80 -22.48 -17.58
N PHE A 132 1.78 -22.32 -18.90
CA PHE A 132 2.32 -23.32 -19.85
C PHE A 132 3.83 -23.13 -20.07
N LEU A 133 4.37 -21.96 -19.73
CA LEU A 133 5.79 -21.67 -19.86
C LEU A 133 6.59 -22.30 -18.71
N PRO A 134 7.86 -22.68 -18.93
CA PRO A 134 8.73 -23.19 -17.88
C PRO A 134 9.26 -22.05 -16.98
N LEU A 135 8.37 -21.31 -16.30
CA LEU A 135 8.70 -20.09 -15.55
C LEU A 135 9.83 -20.25 -14.52
N GLU A 136 10.02 -21.46 -13.99
CA GLU A 136 11.10 -21.77 -13.04
C GLU A 136 12.50 -21.73 -13.65
N SER A 137 12.62 -21.72 -14.99
CA SER A 137 13.92 -21.59 -15.68
C SER A 137 14.54 -20.20 -15.55
N VAL A 138 13.74 -19.19 -15.17
CA VAL A 138 14.19 -17.80 -15.02
C VAL A 138 14.04 -17.40 -13.56
N ALA A 139 15.12 -16.90 -12.98
CA ALA A 139 15.11 -16.35 -11.63
C ALA A 139 14.68 -14.87 -11.66
N PRO A 140 13.51 -14.48 -11.13
CA PRO A 140 13.06 -13.09 -11.19
C PRO A 140 13.98 -12.11 -10.45
N LYS A 141 14.75 -12.60 -9.46
CA LYS A 141 15.75 -11.81 -8.73
C LYS A 141 16.88 -11.25 -9.61
N LYS A 142 17.03 -11.74 -10.85
CA LYS A 142 17.94 -11.16 -11.85
C LYS A 142 17.45 -9.83 -12.42
N TYR A 143 16.16 -9.52 -12.25
CA TYR A 143 15.50 -8.32 -12.79
C TYR A 143 15.01 -7.37 -11.71
N SER A 144 14.69 -7.88 -10.51
CA SER A 144 14.32 -7.04 -9.38
C SER A 144 14.84 -7.62 -8.07
N ASP A 145 15.33 -6.78 -7.16
CA ASP A 145 15.66 -7.20 -5.79
C ASP A 145 14.44 -7.72 -5.01
N LEU A 146 13.26 -7.16 -5.28
CA LEU A 146 12.05 -7.34 -4.49
C LEU A 146 10.81 -7.76 -5.30
N PRO A 147 10.79 -8.89 -6.03
CA PRO A 147 9.62 -9.34 -6.79
C PRO A 147 8.56 -9.99 -5.87
N TYR A 148 7.98 -9.20 -4.95
CA TYR A 148 7.14 -9.71 -3.86
C TYR A 148 5.71 -10.08 -4.28
N TRP A 149 5.21 -9.63 -5.44
CA TRP A 149 3.95 -10.15 -5.98
C TRP A 149 4.19 -11.45 -6.74
N ASN A 150 3.37 -12.48 -6.47
CA ASN A 150 3.56 -13.78 -7.13
C ASN A 150 3.50 -13.65 -8.67
N TYR A 151 2.56 -12.85 -9.18
CA TYR A 151 2.41 -12.63 -10.61
C TYR A 151 3.47 -11.71 -11.21
N GLU A 152 4.14 -10.88 -10.42
CA GLU A 152 5.30 -10.12 -10.88
C GLU A 152 6.42 -11.08 -11.28
N GLY A 153 6.78 -12.03 -10.40
CA GLY A 153 7.77 -13.05 -10.71
C GLY A 153 7.41 -13.87 -11.95
N LYS A 154 6.12 -14.20 -12.13
CA LYS A 154 5.64 -14.90 -13.34
C LYS A 154 5.74 -14.03 -14.60
N PHE A 155 5.43 -12.73 -14.51
CA PHE A 155 5.52 -11.82 -15.65
C PHE A 155 6.96 -11.61 -16.07
N ILE A 156 7.88 -11.43 -15.12
CA ILE A 156 9.32 -11.35 -15.38
C ILE A 156 9.81 -12.61 -16.10
N ALA A 157 9.55 -13.78 -15.53
CA ALA A 157 9.99 -15.05 -16.09
C ALA A 157 9.39 -15.31 -17.47
N GLY A 158 8.07 -15.08 -17.62
CA GLY A 158 7.38 -15.23 -18.89
C GLY A 158 7.88 -14.25 -19.94
N GLY A 159 8.17 -13.00 -19.57
CA GLY A 159 8.71 -11.97 -20.45
C GLY A 159 10.08 -12.36 -20.98
N ALA A 160 10.98 -12.79 -20.10
CA ALA A 160 12.31 -13.26 -20.48
C ALA A 160 12.25 -14.43 -21.47
N ILE A 161 11.42 -15.45 -21.19
CA ILE A 161 11.19 -16.59 -22.09
C ILE A 161 10.59 -16.12 -23.42
N THR A 162 9.66 -15.17 -23.38
CA THR A 162 8.99 -14.65 -24.58
C THR A 162 9.96 -13.90 -25.48
N VAL A 163 10.90 -13.12 -24.92
CA VAL A 163 11.89 -12.40 -25.73
C VAL A 163 12.89 -13.34 -26.40
N GLU A 164 13.35 -14.37 -25.69
CA GLU A 164 14.31 -15.35 -26.21
C GLU A 164 13.79 -16.15 -27.42
N ASP A 165 12.48 -16.39 -27.52
CA ASP A 165 11.89 -17.17 -28.62
C ASP A 165 11.28 -16.25 -29.72
N PRO A 166 11.82 -16.21 -30.95
CA PRO A 166 11.39 -15.27 -31.98
C PRO A 166 9.93 -15.47 -32.45
N GLN A 167 9.31 -16.63 -32.18
CA GLN A 167 7.91 -16.88 -32.53
C GLN A 167 6.92 -16.43 -31.46
N LEU A 168 7.39 -16.05 -30.27
CA LEU A 168 6.53 -15.66 -29.13
C LEU A 168 6.40 -14.15 -29.00
N TYR A 169 5.18 -13.67 -28.80
CA TYR A 169 4.86 -12.27 -28.51
C TYR A 169 4.03 -12.18 -27.22
N GLY A 170 4.01 -11.01 -26.57
CA GLY A 170 3.27 -10.81 -25.33
C GLY A 170 1.98 -10.04 -25.52
N LEU A 171 0.91 -10.46 -24.83
CA LEU A 171 -0.31 -9.68 -24.63
C LEU A 171 -0.61 -9.59 -23.14
N ALA A 172 -0.46 -8.39 -22.57
CA ALA A 172 -0.86 -8.09 -21.21
C ALA A 172 -2.37 -7.81 -21.14
N ILE A 173 -3.07 -8.58 -20.31
CA ILE A 173 -4.51 -8.38 -20.04
C ILE A 173 -4.62 -7.91 -18.59
N THR A 174 -5.00 -6.64 -18.44
CA THR A 174 -5.12 -5.93 -17.16
C THR A 174 -6.58 -5.53 -16.90
N ASN A 175 -6.87 -5.11 -15.67
CA ASN A 175 -8.17 -4.57 -15.29
C ASN A 175 -8.03 -3.09 -14.97
N PHE A 176 -9.10 -2.33 -15.23
CA PHE A 176 -9.20 -0.97 -14.71
C PHE A 176 -9.01 -0.98 -13.18
N GLY A 177 -8.17 -0.06 -12.68
CA GLY A 177 -7.84 0.03 -11.25
C GLY A 177 -6.91 -1.07 -10.71
N CYS A 178 -6.29 -1.89 -11.58
CA CYS A 178 -5.36 -2.93 -11.15
C CYS A 178 -4.05 -2.35 -10.57
N GLY A 179 -3.97 -2.29 -9.25
CA GLY A 179 -2.88 -1.58 -8.60
C GLY A 179 -1.46 -2.10 -8.87
N PRO A 180 -1.15 -3.40 -8.78
CA PRO A 180 0.21 -3.90 -9.02
C PRO A 180 0.67 -3.68 -10.47
N ASN A 181 -0.27 -3.64 -11.42
CA ASN A 181 0.06 -3.50 -12.84
C ASN A 181 0.60 -2.11 -13.19
N SER A 182 0.35 -1.08 -12.35
CA SER A 182 0.99 0.24 -12.51
C SER A 182 2.53 0.19 -12.43
N PHE A 183 3.10 -0.91 -11.93
CA PHE A 183 4.54 -1.11 -11.83
C PHE A 183 5.01 -2.39 -12.55
N MET A 184 4.24 -3.47 -12.47
CA MET A 184 4.58 -4.74 -13.14
C MET A 184 4.62 -4.62 -14.67
N LEU A 185 3.71 -3.86 -15.28
CA LEU A 185 3.66 -3.74 -16.73
C LEU A 185 4.84 -2.95 -17.28
N LYS A 186 5.31 -1.93 -16.55
CA LYS A 186 6.57 -1.24 -16.89
C LYS A 186 7.78 -2.16 -16.82
N MET A 187 7.82 -3.10 -15.89
CA MET A 187 8.89 -4.09 -15.86
C MET A 187 8.82 -5.05 -17.05
N LEU A 188 7.60 -5.48 -17.40
CA LEU A 188 7.38 -6.32 -18.57
C LEU A 188 7.74 -5.60 -19.87
N GLU A 189 7.38 -4.33 -20.01
CA GLU A 189 7.73 -3.45 -21.14
C GLU A 189 9.27 -3.37 -21.30
N ASP A 190 10.00 -3.07 -20.23
CA ASP A 190 11.47 -3.04 -20.25
C ASP A 190 12.10 -4.38 -20.62
N ILE A 191 11.51 -5.50 -20.14
CA ILE A 191 11.97 -6.85 -20.50
C ILE A 191 11.72 -7.13 -21.98
N MET A 192 10.53 -6.80 -22.49
CA MET A 192 10.15 -7.00 -23.88
C MET A 192 10.97 -6.12 -24.85
N GLY A 193 11.40 -4.94 -24.39
CA GLY A 193 12.26 -4.03 -25.13
C GLY A 193 11.65 -3.65 -26.48
N GLY A 194 12.39 -3.87 -27.57
CA GLY A 194 11.90 -3.59 -28.93
C GLY A 194 10.86 -4.58 -29.46
N LYS A 195 10.57 -5.68 -28.75
CA LYS A 195 9.62 -6.70 -29.20
C LYS A 195 8.18 -6.27 -28.87
N PRO A 196 7.25 -6.27 -29.85
CA PRO A 196 5.87 -5.86 -29.63
C PRO A 196 5.19 -6.56 -28.44
N LEU A 197 4.66 -5.74 -27.53
CA LEU A 197 3.84 -6.13 -26.38
C LEU A 197 2.49 -5.44 -26.53
N GLY A 198 1.42 -6.22 -26.62
CA GLY A 198 0.06 -5.68 -26.58
C GLY A 198 -0.36 -5.44 -25.13
N GLU A 199 -1.11 -4.38 -24.87
CA GLU A 199 -1.75 -4.13 -23.58
C GLU A 199 -3.25 -3.91 -23.80
N LEU A 200 -4.06 -4.68 -23.08
CA LEU A 200 -5.51 -4.59 -23.11
C LEU A 200 -6.05 -4.46 -21.68
N GLU A 201 -6.64 -3.30 -21.39
CA GLU A 201 -7.38 -3.07 -20.17
C GLU A 201 -8.85 -3.50 -20.34
N ILE A 202 -9.30 -4.34 -19.42
CA ILE A 202 -10.68 -4.82 -19.33
C ILE A 202 -11.41 -4.09 -18.21
N ASP A 203 -12.56 -3.55 -18.56
CA ASP A 203 -13.54 -2.95 -17.65
C ASP A 203 -14.89 -3.64 -17.88
N GLU A 204 -15.73 -3.74 -16.84
CA GLU A 204 -17.04 -4.41 -16.89
C GLU A 204 -17.97 -3.79 -17.95
N HIS A 205 -17.73 -2.53 -18.32
CA HIS A 205 -18.46 -1.77 -19.33
C HIS A 205 -17.89 -1.88 -20.74
N ALA A 206 -16.81 -2.65 -20.97
CA ALA A 206 -16.14 -2.70 -22.27
C ALA A 206 -16.99 -3.48 -23.30
N ALA A 207 -17.36 -2.81 -24.40
CA ALA A 207 -18.07 -3.44 -25.51
C ALA A 207 -17.15 -4.41 -26.28
N GLU A 208 -17.64 -5.62 -26.52
CA GLU A 208 -16.90 -6.71 -27.19
C GLU A 208 -16.27 -6.28 -28.52
N ALA A 209 -16.95 -5.47 -29.32
CA ALA A 209 -16.46 -4.97 -30.61
C ALA A 209 -15.16 -4.16 -30.49
N GLY A 210 -14.99 -3.39 -29.41
CA GLY A 210 -13.78 -2.60 -29.17
C GLY A 210 -12.56 -3.46 -28.82
N ILE A 211 -12.76 -4.65 -28.25
CA ILE A 211 -11.68 -5.59 -27.95
C ILE A 211 -11.21 -6.29 -29.22
N ILE A 212 -12.14 -6.73 -30.07
CA ILE A 212 -11.82 -7.44 -31.31
C ILE A 212 -10.91 -6.57 -32.20
N THR A 213 -11.27 -5.30 -32.42
CA THR A 213 -10.49 -4.40 -33.27
C THR A 213 -9.07 -4.14 -32.73
N ARG A 214 -8.91 -4.06 -31.40
CA ARG A 214 -7.60 -3.95 -30.76
C ARG A 214 -6.77 -5.23 -30.92
N LEU A 215 -7.40 -6.40 -30.82
CA LEU A 215 -6.73 -7.68 -31.05
C LEU A 215 -6.32 -7.85 -32.52
N GLU A 216 -7.16 -7.45 -33.47
CA GLU A 216 -6.84 -7.43 -34.92
C GLU A 216 -5.61 -6.56 -35.19
N ALA A 217 -5.64 -5.30 -34.73
CA ALA A 217 -4.52 -4.37 -34.88
C ALA A 217 -3.23 -4.89 -34.23
N TYR A 218 -3.33 -5.51 -33.06
CA TYR A 218 -2.20 -6.14 -32.38
C TYR A 218 -1.64 -7.33 -33.18
N VAL A 219 -2.51 -8.22 -33.67
CA VAL A 219 -2.09 -9.39 -34.45
C VAL A 219 -1.43 -8.97 -35.76
N ASP A 220 -1.93 -7.93 -36.42
CA ASP A 220 -1.30 -7.37 -37.63
C ASP A 220 0.08 -6.78 -37.32
N THR A 221 0.22 -6.08 -36.19
CA THR A 221 1.51 -5.55 -35.73
C THR A 221 2.54 -6.66 -35.52
N ILE A 222 2.19 -7.73 -34.81
CA ILE A 222 3.15 -8.82 -34.56
C ILE A 222 3.48 -9.63 -35.81
N LYS A 223 2.53 -9.81 -36.74
CA LYS A 223 2.78 -10.47 -38.04
C LYS A 223 3.72 -9.63 -38.89
N SER A 224 3.48 -8.32 -38.98
CA SER A 224 4.37 -7.39 -39.69
C SER A 224 5.75 -7.34 -39.08
N HIS A 225 5.85 -7.32 -37.75
CA HIS A 225 7.13 -7.37 -37.04
C HIS A 225 7.86 -8.69 -37.31
N ALA A 226 7.18 -9.84 -37.20
CA ALA A 226 7.80 -11.15 -37.48
C ALA A 226 8.38 -11.26 -38.90
N GLN A 227 7.76 -10.61 -39.88
CA GLN A 227 8.23 -10.57 -41.26
C GLN A 227 9.41 -9.61 -41.49
N SER A 228 9.58 -8.59 -40.64
CA SER A 228 10.61 -7.55 -40.78
C SER A 228 11.90 -7.84 -40.01
N ILE A 229 11.91 -8.82 -39.09
CA ILE A 229 13.08 -9.19 -38.29
C ILE A 229 14.24 -9.63 -39.21
N LYS A 230 15.27 -8.79 -39.30
CA LYS A 230 16.59 -9.14 -39.85
C LYS A 230 17.68 -9.25 -38.77
N HIS A 231 17.44 -8.76 -37.56
CA HIS A 231 18.38 -8.76 -36.43
C HIS A 231 17.64 -9.05 -35.12
N ALA A 232 18.30 -9.73 -34.18
CA ALA A 232 17.77 -9.95 -32.83
C ALA A 232 17.55 -8.60 -32.13
N PRO A 233 16.50 -8.46 -31.31
CA PRO A 233 16.26 -7.23 -30.55
C PRO A 233 17.47 -6.93 -29.65
N GLU A 234 17.95 -5.68 -29.67
CA GLU A 234 18.94 -5.21 -28.70
C GLU A 234 18.32 -5.31 -27.31
N THR A 235 18.88 -6.17 -26.45
CA THR A 235 18.51 -6.23 -25.04
C THR A 235 18.97 -4.95 -24.37
N SER A 236 18.04 -4.23 -23.72
CA SER A 236 18.37 -3.07 -22.88
C SER A 236 19.45 -3.46 -21.85
N GLU A 237 20.56 -2.71 -21.79
CA GLU A 237 21.67 -2.96 -20.86
C GLU A 237 21.29 -2.75 -19.37
N TYR A 238 20.08 -2.23 -19.06
CA TYR A 238 19.68 -1.82 -17.70
C TYR A 238 18.23 -2.20 -17.33
N ILE A 239 17.93 -3.50 -17.23
CA ILE A 239 16.60 -3.95 -16.78
C ILE A 239 16.54 -4.14 -15.25
N TYR A 240 17.68 -4.36 -14.59
CA TYR A 240 17.70 -4.63 -13.14
C TYR A 240 17.22 -3.43 -12.31
N ARG A 241 16.21 -3.68 -11.46
CA ARG A 241 15.63 -2.72 -10.51
C ARG A 241 15.96 -3.11 -9.09
N GLY A 242 16.71 -2.26 -8.38
CA GLY A 242 16.97 -2.49 -6.97
C GLY A 242 17.43 -1.27 -6.19
N THR A 243 17.37 -1.39 -4.87
CA THR A 243 17.80 -0.35 -3.93
C THR A 243 18.76 -0.88 -2.88
N SER A 244 19.48 0.04 -2.24
CA SER A 244 20.32 -0.23 -1.08
C SER A 244 19.63 0.31 0.18
N ALA A 245 19.86 -0.34 1.33
CA ALA A 245 19.55 0.21 2.65
C ALA A 245 20.75 0.93 3.30
N ILE A 246 21.91 0.91 2.64
CA ILE A 246 23.15 1.53 3.11
C ILE A 246 23.15 3.00 2.69
N ILE A 247 23.06 3.88 3.69
CA ILE A 247 23.17 5.33 3.54
C ILE A 247 24.65 5.71 3.47
N ASN A 248 25.03 6.55 2.50
CA ASN A 248 26.36 7.14 2.45
C ASN A 248 26.44 8.38 3.39
N PRO A 249 27.26 8.34 4.46
CA PRO A 249 27.38 9.47 5.40
C PRO A 249 27.99 10.72 4.77
N GLU A 250 28.73 10.59 3.66
CA GLU A 250 29.30 11.71 2.91
C GLU A 250 28.29 12.37 1.97
N LYS A 251 27.07 11.85 1.82
CA LYS A 251 26.00 12.46 1.03
C LYS A 251 24.87 12.94 1.93
N THR A 252 23.99 13.76 1.37
CA THR A 252 22.79 14.25 2.04
C THR A 252 21.58 13.45 1.58
N LEU A 253 20.95 12.76 2.52
CA LEU A 253 19.75 11.97 2.29
C LEU A 253 18.53 12.89 2.19
N LEU A 254 17.86 12.88 1.04
CA LEU A 254 16.65 13.64 0.76
C LEU A 254 15.43 12.85 1.22
N ILE A 255 14.62 13.42 2.12
CA ILE A 255 13.41 12.79 2.65
C ILE A 255 12.20 13.59 2.16
N PRO A 256 11.29 13.01 1.36
CA PRO A 256 10.02 13.65 1.02
C PRO A 256 9.20 14.01 2.26
N ARG A 257 8.59 15.19 2.26
CA ARG A 257 7.82 15.69 3.40
C ARG A 257 6.41 15.10 3.42
N MET A 258 6.28 13.87 3.90
CA MET A 258 4.95 13.26 4.11
C MET A 258 4.12 14.07 5.11
N CYS A 259 4.69 14.40 6.27
CA CYS A 259 4.03 15.10 7.38
C CYS A 259 5.10 15.69 8.32
N PRO A 260 4.71 16.47 9.36
CA PRO A 260 5.65 17.09 10.32
C PRO A 260 6.66 16.13 10.98
N HIS A 261 6.34 14.84 11.10
CA HIS A 261 7.26 13.81 11.62
C HIS A 261 8.57 13.75 10.82
N ALA A 262 8.54 14.05 9.53
CA ALA A 262 9.73 14.05 8.67
C ALA A 262 10.82 15.01 9.19
N ASP A 263 10.44 16.16 9.77
CA ASP A 263 11.39 17.13 10.34
C ASP A 263 12.16 16.56 11.52
N VAL A 264 11.43 15.90 12.42
CA VAL A 264 12.04 15.26 13.59
C VAL A 264 12.88 14.06 13.15
N ILE A 265 12.39 13.25 12.21
CA ILE A 265 13.14 12.09 11.71
C ILE A 265 14.43 12.50 11.00
N ALA A 266 14.44 13.58 10.21
CA ALA A 266 15.66 14.09 9.62
C ALA A 266 16.70 14.48 10.68
N GLU A 267 16.27 15.12 11.78
CA GLU A 267 17.17 15.41 12.90
C GLU A 267 17.65 14.14 13.62
N VAL A 268 16.80 13.11 13.74
CA VAL A 268 17.21 11.80 14.26
C VAL A 268 18.29 11.17 13.37
N VAL A 269 18.15 11.21 12.05
CA VAL A 269 19.17 10.72 11.10
C VAL A 269 20.47 11.52 11.24
N ASN A 270 20.37 12.86 11.32
CA ASN A 270 21.51 13.77 11.51
C ASN A 270 22.36 13.43 12.75
N VAL A 271 21.72 13.07 13.86
CA VAL A 271 22.43 12.71 15.10
C VAL A 271 22.85 11.24 15.17
N SER A 272 22.41 10.42 14.22
CA SER A 272 22.65 8.97 14.18
C SER A 272 23.67 8.54 13.11
N GLY A 273 24.48 9.49 12.61
CA GLY A 273 25.66 9.19 11.79
C GLY A 273 25.53 9.42 10.28
N ALA A 274 24.45 10.04 9.80
CA ALA A 274 24.29 10.42 8.39
C ALA A 274 23.76 11.85 8.26
N ARG A 275 23.80 12.46 7.06
CA ARG A 275 23.21 13.78 6.81
C ARG A 275 21.85 13.62 6.15
N ALA A 276 20.83 14.31 6.63
CA ALA A 276 19.49 14.29 6.06
C ALA A 276 18.89 15.68 5.96
N MET A 277 18.09 15.88 4.90
CA MET A 277 17.26 17.06 4.72
C MET A 277 15.85 16.65 4.26
N VAL A 278 14.85 17.36 4.78
CA VAL A 278 13.47 17.20 4.34
C VAL A 278 13.22 18.09 3.13
N LEU A 279 12.59 17.56 2.10
CA LEU A 279 12.16 18.35 0.94
C LEU A 279 11.04 19.34 1.35
N PRO A 280 10.86 20.45 0.62
CA PRO A 280 9.74 21.35 0.87
C PRO A 280 8.38 20.66 0.79
N GLU A 281 7.34 21.28 1.36
CA GLU A 281 5.97 20.79 1.19
C GLU A 281 5.59 20.78 -0.30
N SER A 282 4.92 19.71 -0.72
CA SER A 282 4.51 19.49 -2.10
C SER A 282 3.51 20.56 -2.55
N ASP A 283 3.54 20.91 -3.84
CA ASP A 283 2.65 21.89 -4.44
C ASP A 283 2.16 21.47 -5.84
N GLU A 284 1.42 22.33 -6.52
CA GLU A 284 0.90 22.02 -7.87
C GLU A 284 2.02 21.68 -8.88
N ARG A 285 3.21 22.29 -8.72
CA ARG A 285 4.39 21.98 -9.56
C ARG A 285 4.87 20.55 -9.32
N THR A 286 4.83 20.05 -8.08
CA THR A 286 5.12 18.64 -7.76
C THR A 286 4.29 17.71 -8.65
N LEU A 287 2.96 17.87 -8.69
CA LEU A 287 2.09 17.01 -9.49
C LEU A 287 2.29 17.21 -11.00
N LEU A 288 2.43 18.46 -11.45
CA LEU A 288 2.66 18.78 -12.86
C LEU A 288 3.88 18.02 -13.42
N LEU A 289 4.99 18.00 -12.68
CA LEU A 289 6.21 17.30 -13.07
C LEU A 289 5.99 15.78 -13.14
N SER A 290 5.43 15.19 -12.09
CA SER A 290 5.20 13.74 -12.05
C SER A 290 4.22 13.25 -13.12
N ASN A 291 3.22 14.04 -13.49
CA ASN A 291 2.21 13.68 -14.49
C ASN A 291 2.78 13.57 -15.91
N GLN A 292 3.92 14.19 -16.19
CA GLN A 292 4.57 14.11 -17.51
C GLN A 292 5.23 12.76 -17.76
N VAL A 293 5.49 11.99 -16.70
CA VAL A 293 6.26 10.73 -16.75
C VAL A 293 5.51 9.53 -16.15
N THR A 294 4.26 9.74 -15.73
CA THR A 294 3.41 8.69 -15.15
C THR A 294 2.24 8.38 -16.06
N SER A 295 1.71 7.16 -15.96
CA SER A 295 0.59 6.69 -16.77
C SER A 295 -0.78 7.11 -16.23
N GLY A 296 -0.83 7.63 -15.00
CA GLY A 296 -2.07 7.94 -14.29
C GLY A 296 -2.66 6.73 -13.55
N THR A 297 -2.06 5.55 -13.70
CA THR A 297 -2.46 4.34 -12.96
C THR A 297 -1.79 4.27 -11.60
N GLU A 298 -0.66 4.96 -11.40
CA GLU A 298 0.10 5.03 -10.15
C GLU A 298 -0.66 5.82 -9.09
N CYS A 299 -0.64 5.36 -7.83
CA CYS A 299 -1.37 6.02 -6.75
C CYS A 299 -0.77 7.40 -6.42
N LEU A 300 -1.63 8.32 -5.96
CA LEU A 300 -1.26 9.71 -5.69
C LEU A 300 0.01 9.88 -4.82
N PRO A 301 0.25 9.10 -3.73
CA PRO A 301 1.49 9.23 -2.97
C PRO A 301 2.77 8.98 -3.79
N TYR A 302 2.73 8.10 -4.79
CA TYR A 302 3.87 7.88 -5.70
C TYR A 302 4.14 9.12 -6.54
N ARG A 303 3.09 9.67 -7.17
CA ARG A 303 3.17 10.86 -8.01
C ARG A 303 3.68 12.07 -7.22
N VAL A 304 3.17 12.27 -6.00
CA VAL A 304 3.62 13.36 -5.11
C VAL A 304 5.10 13.20 -4.76
N THR A 305 5.51 12.04 -4.25
CA THR A 305 6.91 11.84 -3.83
C THR A 305 7.90 11.84 -5.01
N LEU A 306 7.53 11.28 -6.16
CA LEU A 306 8.32 11.39 -7.39
C LEU A 306 8.46 12.84 -7.84
N GLY A 307 7.35 13.59 -7.83
CA GLY A 307 7.34 15.01 -8.17
C GLY A 307 8.23 15.85 -7.25
N ASP A 308 8.31 15.53 -5.95
CA ASP A 308 9.16 16.24 -5.01
C ASP A 308 10.65 16.02 -5.32
N PHE A 309 11.04 14.77 -5.66
CA PHE A 309 12.39 14.49 -6.14
C PHE A 309 12.69 15.19 -7.46
N MET A 310 11.79 15.11 -8.44
CA MET A 310 11.95 15.79 -9.73
C MET A 310 12.11 17.30 -9.55
N LYS A 311 11.27 17.92 -8.73
CA LYS A 311 11.33 19.35 -8.42
C LYS A 311 12.69 19.72 -7.83
N PHE A 312 13.20 18.95 -6.87
CA PHE A 312 14.53 19.13 -6.32
C PHE A 312 15.63 19.01 -7.39
N CYS A 313 15.55 17.99 -8.25
CA CYS A 313 16.51 17.77 -9.33
C CYS A 313 16.53 18.93 -10.34
N TYR A 314 15.36 19.40 -10.78
CA TYR A 314 15.27 20.55 -11.69
C TYR A 314 15.76 21.85 -11.06
N ASP A 315 15.47 22.09 -9.78
CA ASP A 315 15.89 23.31 -9.09
C ASP A 315 17.40 23.33 -8.78
N ARG A 316 18.04 22.16 -8.67
CA ARG A 316 19.48 22.02 -8.40
C ARG A 316 20.34 21.85 -9.66
N GLY A 317 19.79 21.34 -10.75
CA GLY A 317 20.54 20.98 -11.96
C GLY A 317 21.53 19.83 -11.72
N ASP A 318 22.68 19.87 -12.39
CA ASP A 318 23.67 18.77 -12.40
C ASP A 318 24.41 18.50 -11.07
N ASN A 319 24.13 19.28 -10.02
CA ASN A 319 24.80 19.17 -8.71
C ASN A 319 24.12 18.13 -7.79
N LEU A 320 23.95 16.90 -8.26
CA LEU A 320 23.28 15.82 -7.51
C LEU A 320 24.24 14.83 -6.84
N LYS A 321 25.55 14.87 -7.17
CA LYS A 321 26.57 13.91 -6.68
C LYS A 321 26.63 13.76 -5.16
N ASN A 322 26.25 14.81 -4.42
CA ASN A 322 26.28 14.86 -2.96
C ASN A 322 24.95 14.46 -2.31
N TYR A 323 24.00 13.92 -3.07
CA TYR A 323 22.65 13.60 -2.60
C TYR A 323 22.25 12.15 -2.90
N GLU A 324 21.35 11.63 -2.08
CA GLU A 324 20.66 10.36 -2.28
C GLU A 324 19.19 10.55 -1.89
N GLY A 325 18.25 9.97 -2.63
CA GLY A 325 16.84 9.99 -2.27
C GLY A 325 16.49 8.87 -1.30
N PHE A 326 15.65 9.14 -0.30
CA PHE A 326 15.13 8.11 0.60
C PHE A 326 13.64 7.90 0.39
N MET A 327 13.23 6.64 0.29
CA MET A 327 11.82 6.27 0.31
C MET A 327 11.60 5.04 1.18
N ALA A 328 10.64 5.12 2.11
CA ALA A 328 10.22 3.97 2.88
C ALA A 328 9.59 2.90 1.95
N GLY A 329 9.98 1.65 2.15
CA GLY A 329 9.45 0.48 1.45
C GLY A 329 8.57 -0.37 2.35
N ALA A 330 7.78 -1.25 1.74
CA ALA A 330 7.02 -2.28 2.43
C ALA A 330 6.88 -3.51 1.55
N TYR A 331 6.82 -4.70 2.15
CA TYR A 331 6.29 -5.86 1.45
C TYR A 331 4.81 -5.96 1.76
N GLY A 332 4.08 -6.59 0.85
CA GLY A 332 2.66 -6.80 1.01
C GLY A 332 1.89 -6.42 -0.24
N PRO A 333 0.56 -6.33 -0.17
CA PRO A 333 -0.23 -5.97 -1.32
C PRO A 333 -0.10 -4.50 -1.71
N CYS A 334 0.52 -3.65 -0.88
CA CYS A 334 0.70 -2.22 -1.16
C CYS A 334 1.77 -2.01 -2.24
N ARG A 335 1.61 -0.96 -3.05
CA ARG A 335 2.57 -0.61 -4.09
C ARG A 335 3.84 0.09 -3.57
N LEU A 336 3.83 0.52 -2.31
CA LEU A 336 4.93 1.24 -1.65
C LEU A 336 6.29 0.55 -1.83
N GLY A 337 6.33 -0.78 -1.81
CA GLY A 337 7.56 -1.55 -2.03
C GLY A 337 8.22 -1.36 -3.40
N LYS A 338 7.54 -0.72 -4.37
CA LYS A 338 8.07 -0.41 -5.70
C LYS A 338 8.47 1.05 -5.89
N TYR A 339 8.14 1.95 -4.96
CA TYR A 339 8.32 3.38 -5.20
C TYR A 339 9.78 3.74 -5.47
N ALA A 340 10.69 3.30 -4.61
CA ALA A 340 12.10 3.69 -4.67
C ALA A 340 12.78 3.22 -5.96
N VAL A 341 12.53 1.97 -6.38
CA VAL A 341 13.13 1.42 -7.60
C VAL A 341 12.59 2.12 -8.86
N GLU A 342 11.30 2.46 -8.88
CA GLU A 342 10.69 3.12 -10.03
C GLU A 342 11.03 4.61 -10.10
N GLN A 343 11.11 5.28 -8.95
CA GLN A 343 11.62 6.65 -8.86
C GLN A 343 13.05 6.70 -9.38
N GLY A 344 13.92 5.77 -8.96
CA GLY A 344 15.30 5.69 -9.46
C GLY A 344 15.37 5.46 -10.97
N ARG A 345 14.52 4.58 -11.53
CA ARG A 345 14.42 4.36 -12.98
C ARG A 345 14.01 5.64 -13.72
N VAL A 346 12.91 6.27 -13.32
CA VAL A 346 12.38 7.48 -13.96
C VAL A 346 13.38 8.63 -13.88
N LEU A 347 13.99 8.85 -12.71
CA LEU A 347 15.00 9.91 -12.54
C LEU A 347 16.21 9.68 -13.47
N LYS A 348 16.66 8.43 -13.60
CA LYS A 348 17.75 8.07 -14.51
C LYS A 348 17.38 8.29 -15.99
N GLU A 349 16.16 7.94 -16.39
CA GLU A 349 15.64 8.19 -17.75
C GLU A 349 15.58 9.68 -18.09
N LEU A 350 15.29 10.52 -17.10
CA LEU A 350 15.32 11.98 -17.22
C LEU A 350 16.74 12.57 -17.20
N GLY A 351 17.78 11.74 -17.03
CA GLY A 351 19.18 12.14 -16.98
C GLY A 351 19.68 12.56 -15.59
N PHE A 352 18.91 12.33 -14.52
CA PHE A 352 19.32 12.65 -13.16
C PHE A 352 20.05 11.47 -12.49
N ASP A 353 21.28 11.71 -12.05
CA ASP A 353 22.05 10.76 -11.22
C ASP A 353 21.74 10.99 -9.73
N LEU A 354 20.56 10.53 -9.29
CA LEU A 354 20.14 10.54 -7.89
C LEU A 354 19.86 9.09 -7.41
N PRO A 355 20.81 8.46 -6.69
CA PRO A 355 20.59 7.12 -6.15
C PRO A 355 19.46 7.07 -5.14
N MET A 356 18.64 6.01 -5.19
CA MET A 356 17.54 5.79 -4.27
C MET A 356 17.90 4.76 -3.18
N ILE A 357 17.72 5.15 -1.93
CA ILE A 357 17.87 4.34 -0.72
C ILE A 357 16.49 3.97 -0.19
N SER A 358 16.31 2.72 0.21
CA SER A 358 15.06 2.24 0.78
C SER A 358 15.27 1.33 1.99
N SER A 359 14.31 1.39 2.91
CA SER A 359 14.24 0.57 4.11
C SER A 359 12.85 -0.04 4.19
N VAL A 360 12.74 -1.31 4.59
CA VAL A 360 11.49 -2.07 4.45
C VAL A 360 10.75 -2.32 5.76
N SER A 361 9.42 -2.29 5.70
CA SER A 361 8.56 -2.57 6.87
C SER A 361 8.72 -3.98 7.46
N ASN A 362 9.16 -4.96 6.67
CA ASN A 362 9.25 -6.38 7.07
C ASN A 362 10.28 -6.64 8.16
N ASN A 363 11.33 -5.81 8.26
CA ASN A 363 12.26 -5.86 9.39
C ASN A 363 12.00 -4.73 10.41
N ALA A 364 10.85 -4.04 10.28
CA ALA A 364 10.46 -2.85 11.02
C ALA A 364 11.44 -1.67 10.84
N TYR A 365 11.94 -1.46 9.61
CA TYR A 365 12.86 -0.39 9.22
C TYR A 365 14.20 -0.40 9.98
N ARG A 366 14.78 -1.60 10.15
CA ARG A 366 16.00 -1.83 10.97
C ARG A 366 17.24 -2.21 10.16
N ASP A 367 17.17 -2.08 8.85
CA ASP A 367 18.23 -2.36 7.88
C ASP A 367 19.12 -1.15 7.55
N LEU A 368 18.77 0.05 8.04
CA LEU A 368 19.60 1.23 7.88
C LEU A 368 20.88 1.14 8.73
N ASN A 369 22.01 1.52 8.15
CA ASN A 369 23.34 1.57 8.79
C ASN A 369 23.52 2.79 9.72
N LEU A 370 22.56 3.02 10.62
CA LEU A 370 22.56 4.11 11.60
C LEU A 370 22.95 3.61 13.00
N GLU A 371 23.31 4.54 13.90
CA GLU A 371 23.66 4.22 15.29
C GLU A 371 22.55 3.38 15.98
N PRO A 372 22.88 2.41 16.88
CA PRO A 372 21.89 1.54 17.52
C PRO A 372 20.74 2.25 18.26
N GLY A 373 20.96 3.50 18.71
CA GLY A 373 19.95 4.33 19.38
C GLY A 373 18.91 4.94 18.43
N PHE A 374 19.13 4.90 17.11
CA PHE A 374 18.28 5.50 16.07
C PHE A 374 16.81 5.09 16.24
N THR A 375 16.52 3.79 16.30
CA THR A 375 15.15 3.26 16.31
C THR A 375 14.34 3.74 17.51
N ARG A 376 14.97 3.81 18.69
CA ARG A 376 14.33 4.29 19.93
C ARG A 376 14.11 5.80 19.89
N LEU A 377 15.09 6.56 19.39
CA LEU A 377 14.98 8.02 19.28
C LEU A 377 13.92 8.42 18.24
N ALA A 378 13.88 7.73 17.10
CA ALA A 378 12.85 7.87 16.07
C ALA A 378 11.46 7.57 16.63
N TRP A 379 11.30 6.48 17.39
CA TRP A 379 10.03 6.15 18.05
C TRP A 379 9.56 7.25 18.99
N ASN A 380 10.44 7.74 19.87
CA ASN A 380 10.10 8.80 20.81
C ASN A 380 9.73 10.11 20.10
N GLY A 381 10.44 10.45 19.02
CA GLY A 381 10.12 11.59 18.17
C GLY A 381 8.75 11.46 17.51
N ILE A 382 8.44 10.27 16.96
CA ILE A 382 7.13 10.00 16.35
C ILE A 382 6.00 10.15 17.36
N VAL A 383 6.11 9.54 18.54
CA VAL A 383 5.08 9.64 19.60
C VAL A 383 4.91 11.08 20.08
N ALA A 384 6.00 11.85 20.15
CA ALA A 384 5.95 13.27 20.53
C ALA A 384 5.18 14.12 19.50
N VAL A 385 5.42 13.89 18.20
CA VAL A 385 4.72 14.61 17.12
C VAL A 385 3.27 14.14 16.99
N ASP A 386 2.98 12.84 17.14
CA ASP A 386 1.61 12.32 17.21
C ASP A 386 0.82 13.02 18.33
N GLY A 387 1.44 13.19 19.51
CA GLY A 387 0.85 13.94 20.62
C GLY A 387 0.63 15.42 20.29
N LEU A 388 1.59 16.06 19.65
CA LEU A 388 1.52 17.48 19.26
C LEU A 388 0.42 17.74 18.22
N GLU A 389 0.25 16.84 17.25
CA GLU A 389 -0.84 16.90 16.27
C GLU A 389 -2.20 16.73 16.93
N ARG A 390 -2.33 15.79 17.88
CA ARG A 390 -3.58 15.62 18.63
C ARG A 390 -3.90 16.84 19.50
N LEU A 391 -2.90 17.47 20.11
CA LEU A 391 -3.09 18.72 20.85
C LEU A 391 -3.58 19.85 19.92
N LEU A 392 -3.02 19.95 18.71
CA LEU A 392 -3.47 20.90 17.69
C LEU A 392 -4.93 20.66 17.32
N TRP A 393 -5.30 19.43 16.94
CA TRP A 393 -6.67 19.11 16.51
C TRP A 393 -7.70 19.22 17.65
N ARG A 394 -7.29 18.97 18.89
CA ARG A 394 -8.15 19.17 20.07
C ARG A 394 -8.39 20.65 20.38
N THR A 395 -7.43 21.51 20.07
CA THR A 395 -7.42 22.93 20.49
C THR A 395 -7.94 23.86 19.41
N ARG A 396 -7.49 23.71 18.16
CA ARG A 396 -7.79 24.61 17.04
C ARG A 396 -9.28 24.84 16.79
N PRO A 397 -10.18 23.85 16.93
CA PRO A 397 -11.63 24.10 16.78
C PRO A 397 -12.22 25.01 17.86
N TYR A 398 -11.50 25.22 18.97
CA TYR A 398 -11.93 25.97 20.14
C TYR A 398 -10.97 27.12 20.48
N GLU A 399 -10.12 27.56 19.55
CA GLU A 399 -9.13 28.59 19.82
C GLU A 399 -9.77 29.99 19.98
N LYS A 400 -9.32 30.74 21.00
CA LYS A 400 -9.77 32.14 21.25
C LYS A 400 -9.42 33.09 20.10
N GLU A 401 -8.24 32.90 19.52
CA GLU A 401 -7.73 33.68 18.40
C GLU A 401 -7.41 32.73 17.24
N LYS A 402 -8.04 32.98 16.09
CA LYS A 402 -7.91 32.12 14.91
C LYS A 402 -6.45 32.05 14.44
N GLY A 403 -5.91 30.84 14.31
CA GLY A 403 -4.53 30.56 13.89
C GLY A 403 -3.52 30.45 15.03
N SER A 404 -3.89 30.78 16.27
CA SER A 404 -2.99 30.72 17.43
C SER A 404 -2.48 29.30 17.71
N ALA A 405 -3.33 28.27 17.54
CA ALA A 405 -2.95 26.88 17.75
C ALA A 405 -1.92 26.38 16.70
N GLU A 406 -2.01 26.85 15.45
CA GLU A 406 -1.08 26.47 14.37
C GLU A 406 0.31 27.09 14.61
N VAL A 407 0.38 28.36 15.00
CA VAL A 407 1.64 29.03 15.35
C VAL A 407 2.33 28.29 16.49
N LEU A 408 1.55 27.89 17.51
CA LEU A 408 2.05 27.13 18.65
C LEU A 408 2.57 25.74 18.25
N PHE A 409 1.87 25.06 17.34
CA PHE A 409 2.30 23.78 16.78
C PHE A 409 3.68 23.91 16.10
N ASP A 410 3.85 24.89 15.22
CA ASP A 410 5.11 25.12 14.50
C ASP A 410 6.28 25.46 15.45
N GLU A 411 6.01 26.23 16.51
CA GLU A 411 7.00 26.54 17.53
C GLU A 411 7.47 25.26 18.26
N PHE A 412 6.54 24.47 18.78
CA PHE A 412 6.87 23.28 19.57
C PHE A 412 7.48 22.17 18.72
N LEU A 413 7.07 22.02 17.47
CA LEU A 413 7.70 21.09 16.52
C LEU A 413 9.18 21.43 16.33
N LYS A 414 9.50 22.71 16.08
CA LYS A 414 10.90 23.18 15.95
C LYS A 414 11.69 22.94 17.23
N ARG A 415 11.09 23.18 18.41
CA ARG A 415 11.75 22.96 19.70
C ARG A 415 12.04 21.47 19.96
N ILE A 416 11.11 20.58 19.63
CA ILE A 416 11.33 19.12 19.71
C ILE A 416 12.45 18.71 18.77
N ALA A 417 12.42 19.15 17.50
CA ALA A 417 13.47 18.87 16.53
C ALA A 417 14.86 19.36 17.01
N GLN A 418 14.94 20.56 17.60
CA GLN A 418 16.18 21.09 18.18
C GLN A 418 16.68 20.27 19.37
N ARG A 419 15.79 19.82 20.27
CA ARG A 419 16.17 18.94 21.41
C ARG A 419 16.71 17.60 20.90
N VAL A 420 16.06 17.01 19.90
CA VAL A 420 16.51 15.78 19.24
C VAL A 420 17.91 15.97 18.63
N ARG A 421 18.13 17.07 17.90
CA ARG A 421 19.43 17.43 17.31
C ARG A 421 20.55 17.54 18.34
N ARG A 422 20.23 18.01 19.55
CA ARG A 422 21.19 18.13 20.66
C ARG A 422 21.33 16.86 21.50
N LYS A 423 20.62 15.78 21.14
CA LYS A 423 20.49 14.54 21.94
C LYS A 423 19.97 14.82 23.37
N GLU A 424 19.11 15.83 23.53
CA GLU A 424 18.49 16.24 24.79
C GLU A 424 17.07 15.66 24.95
N ALA A 425 16.63 15.47 26.18
CA ALA A 425 15.24 15.12 26.46
C ALA A 425 14.31 16.32 26.14
N PHE A 426 13.10 16.03 25.65
CA PHE A 426 12.08 17.01 25.28
C PHE A 426 10.78 16.91 26.11
N TYR A 427 10.81 16.20 27.23
CA TYR A 427 9.63 15.97 28.08
C TYR A 427 9.08 17.28 28.71
N ASP A 428 9.98 18.19 29.08
CA ASP A 428 9.65 19.54 29.55
C ASP A 428 8.95 20.35 28.44
N VAL A 429 9.43 20.22 27.21
CA VAL A 429 8.85 20.86 26.02
C VAL A 429 7.43 20.36 25.78
N LEU A 430 7.18 19.05 25.89
CA LEU A 430 5.83 18.48 25.76
C LEU A 430 4.86 18.92 26.87
N ARG A 431 5.36 19.04 28.11
CA ARG A 431 4.56 19.57 29.22
C ARG A 431 4.18 21.03 28.98
N GLN A 432 5.13 21.84 28.52
CA GLN A 432 4.88 23.24 28.16
C GLN A 432 3.90 23.36 26.98
N ALA A 433 4.03 22.50 25.97
CA ALA A 433 3.10 22.44 24.85
C ALA A 433 1.67 22.18 25.34
N THR A 434 1.47 21.13 26.15
CA THR A 434 0.16 20.77 26.67
C THR A 434 -0.47 21.91 27.49
N ALA A 435 0.31 22.57 28.34
CA ALA A 435 -0.18 23.72 29.10
C ALA A 435 -0.55 24.91 28.20
N ALA A 436 0.27 25.19 27.19
CA ALA A 436 0.05 26.29 26.25
C ALA A 436 -1.19 26.04 25.36
N PHE A 437 -1.35 24.84 24.79
CA PHE A 437 -2.54 24.46 24.02
C PHE A 437 -3.81 24.53 24.88
N ARG A 438 -3.77 24.02 26.11
CA ARG A 438 -4.90 24.13 27.05
C ARG A 438 -5.32 25.59 27.29
N SER A 439 -4.37 26.52 27.33
CA SER A 439 -4.66 27.93 27.58
C SER A 439 -5.36 28.64 26.40
N LEU A 440 -5.24 28.10 25.18
CA LEU A 440 -5.87 28.66 23.98
C LEU A 440 -7.34 28.27 23.82
N ILE A 441 -7.80 27.22 24.52
CA ILE A 441 -9.20 26.77 24.46
C ILE A 441 -10.10 27.83 25.10
N ASP A 442 -11.10 28.25 24.33
CA ASP A 442 -12.25 29.00 24.80
C ASP A 442 -13.33 28.03 25.33
N PRO A 443 -13.59 27.99 26.64
CA PRO A 443 -14.58 27.10 27.23
C PRO A 443 -16.03 27.50 26.89
N GLU A 444 -16.27 28.72 26.38
CA GLU A 444 -17.62 29.19 26.04
C GLU A 444 -18.09 28.65 24.67
N LEU A 445 -17.17 28.12 23.86
CA LEU A 445 -17.53 27.54 22.56
C LEU A 445 -18.21 26.17 22.72
N PRO A 446 -19.30 25.91 21.99
CA PRO A 446 -20.01 24.65 22.11
C PRO A 446 -19.15 23.48 21.63
N PRO A 447 -19.26 22.28 22.24
CA PRO A 447 -18.53 21.11 21.78
C PRO A 447 -18.93 20.78 20.35
N ARG A 448 -17.98 20.37 19.50
CA ARG A 448 -18.21 19.96 18.12
C ARG A 448 -18.35 18.44 18.02
N PRO A 449 -19.09 17.90 17.02
CA PRO A 449 -19.12 16.46 16.80
C PRO A 449 -17.71 15.94 16.50
N LEU A 450 -17.25 14.96 17.28
CA LEU A 450 -15.94 14.33 17.11
C LEU A 450 -16.01 13.24 16.06
N ILE A 451 -15.10 13.27 15.08
CA ILE A 451 -14.99 12.25 14.04
C ILE A 451 -13.59 11.67 13.97
N GLY A 452 -13.51 10.42 13.52
CA GLY A 452 -12.24 9.73 13.29
C GLY A 452 -11.86 9.74 11.80
N ILE A 453 -10.59 9.97 11.49
CA ILE A 453 -10.03 9.85 10.14
C ILE A 453 -9.02 8.71 10.09
N ASN A 454 -9.36 7.67 9.33
CA ASN A 454 -8.46 6.56 9.02
C ASN A 454 -8.26 6.46 7.50
N GLY A 455 -7.62 5.38 7.04
CA GLY A 455 -7.32 5.18 5.63
C GLY A 455 -5.83 5.16 5.33
N GLU A 456 -5.51 5.34 4.05
CA GLU A 456 -4.14 5.25 3.54
C GLU A 456 -3.21 6.22 4.27
N ILE A 457 -2.09 5.72 4.78
CA ILE A 457 -1.24 6.39 5.76
C ILE A 457 -0.62 7.67 5.20
N PHE A 458 -0.13 7.65 3.96
CA PHE A 458 0.45 8.86 3.37
C PHE A 458 -0.64 9.92 3.19
N LEU A 459 -1.79 9.52 2.66
CA LEU A 459 -2.88 10.44 2.36
C LEU A 459 -3.53 11.04 3.61
N ARG A 460 -3.75 10.25 4.66
CA ARG A 460 -4.35 10.77 5.91
C ARG A 460 -3.42 11.77 6.62
N SER A 461 -2.11 11.67 6.42
CA SER A 461 -1.11 12.53 7.06
C SER A 461 -0.63 13.69 6.19
N ASN A 462 -0.69 13.60 4.86
CA ASN A 462 -0.14 14.61 3.96
C ASN A 462 -1.19 15.68 3.59
N ARG A 463 -0.97 16.90 4.09
CA ARG A 463 -1.88 18.05 3.90
C ARG A 463 -2.13 18.40 2.44
N PHE A 464 -1.10 18.34 1.59
CA PHE A 464 -1.26 18.61 0.16
C PHE A 464 -2.16 17.57 -0.51
N SER A 465 -1.87 16.28 -0.30
CA SER A 465 -2.53 15.18 -1.00
C SER A 465 -3.99 15.00 -0.62
N ASN A 466 -4.38 15.36 0.60
CA ASN A 466 -5.76 15.30 1.09
C ASN A 466 -6.48 16.65 1.12
N ARG A 467 -5.87 17.71 0.57
CA ARG A 467 -6.37 19.10 0.62
C ARG A 467 -6.69 19.59 2.02
N ASN A 468 -5.80 19.30 2.95
CA ASN A 468 -5.91 19.71 4.33
C ASN A 468 -7.23 19.26 4.96
N LEU A 469 -7.58 17.98 4.76
CA LEU A 469 -8.86 17.39 5.14
C LEU A 469 -9.28 17.71 6.58
N VAL A 470 -8.32 17.71 7.51
CA VAL A 470 -8.58 18.09 8.91
C VAL A 470 -9.14 19.51 8.99
N LYS A 471 -8.49 20.50 8.35
CA LYS A 471 -9.01 21.88 8.31
C LYS A 471 -10.37 21.96 7.63
N ALA A 472 -10.56 21.24 6.53
CA ALA A 472 -11.87 21.21 5.85
C ALA A 472 -13.00 20.69 6.77
N CYS A 473 -12.72 19.67 7.60
CA CYS A 473 -13.68 19.18 8.59
C CYS A 473 -13.93 20.18 9.73
N GLU A 474 -12.87 20.84 10.22
CA GLU A 474 -12.98 21.87 11.25
C GLU A 474 -13.75 23.11 10.78
N GLU A 475 -13.55 23.53 9.53
CA GLU A 475 -14.32 24.61 8.89
C GLU A 475 -15.79 24.21 8.73
N ALA A 476 -16.08 22.93 8.49
CA ALA A 476 -17.44 22.39 8.50
C ALA A 476 -18.04 22.27 9.92
N GLY A 477 -17.30 22.63 10.98
CA GLY A 477 -17.78 22.65 12.36
C GLY A 477 -17.58 21.32 13.11
N LEU A 478 -16.64 20.47 12.67
CA LEU A 478 -16.31 19.20 13.32
C LEU A 478 -15.04 19.32 14.19
N GLU A 479 -14.87 18.35 15.08
CA GLU A 479 -13.59 18.05 15.75
C GLU A 479 -13.06 16.73 15.19
N VAL A 480 -11.75 16.58 15.06
CA VAL A 480 -11.12 15.48 14.32
C VAL A 480 -10.05 14.79 15.14
N ILE A 481 -10.02 13.46 15.06
CA ILE A 481 -8.86 12.63 15.43
C ILE A 481 -8.42 11.84 14.19
N VAL A 482 -7.15 11.95 13.81
CA VAL A 482 -6.56 11.13 12.74
C VAL A 482 -5.82 9.96 13.36
N SER A 483 -5.91 8.76 12.76
CA SER A 483 -5.09 7.62 13.16
C SER A 483 -3.59 7.98 13.09
N PRO A 484 -2.82 7.81 14.19
CA PRO A 484 -1.47 8.33 14.31
C PRO A 484 -0.48 7.65 13.36
N VAL A 485 0.64 8.30 13.06
CA VAL A 485 1.72 7.69 12.25
C VAL A 485 2.36 6.53 13.03
N GLY A 486 2.46 6.66 14.36
CA GLY A 486 2.95 5.59 15.24
C GLY A 486 2.14 4.28 15.17
N GLU A 487 0.89 4.30 14.70
CA GLU A 487 0.07 3.10 14.51
C GLU A 487 0.75 2.09 13.58
N TRP A 488 1.30 2.56 12.45
CA TRP A 488 2.00 1.72 11.49
C TRP A 488 3.29 1.11 12.07
N MET A 489 4.04 1.90 12.84
CA MET A 489 5.26 1.42 13.50
C MET A 489 4.96 0.35 14.55
N LYS A 490 3.86 0.48 15.29
CA LYS A 490 3.38 -0.57 16.22
C LYS A 490 2.93 -1.81 15.45
N TYR A 491 2.21 -1.64 14.36
CA TYR A 491 1.74 -2.74 13.52
C TYR A 491 2.89 -3.55 12.92
N THR A 492 3.89 -2.90 12.34
CA THR A 492 5.07 -3.58 11.76
C THR A 492 5.90 -4.32 12.82
N ALA A 493 6.05 -3.73 14.01
CA ALA A 493 6.71 -4.39 15.14
C ALA A 493 5.90 -5.60 15.65
N TYR A 494 4.57 -5.49 15.71
CA TYR A 494 3.67 -6.58 16.10
C TYR A 494 3.73 -7.74 15.10
N ARG A 495 3.65 -7.45 13.79
CA ARG A 495 3.78 -8.46 12.72
C ARG A 495 5.14 -9.15 12.74
N ASN A 496 6.22 -8.41 12.97
CA ASN A 496 7.56 -8.99 13.14
C ASN A 496 7.65 -9.99 14.30
N LEU A 497 6.94 -9.72 15.40
CA LEU A 497 6.88 -10.64 16.53
C LEU A 497 6.05 -11.89 16.19
N GLU A 498 4.90 -11.71 15.52
CA GLU A 498 4.08 -12.85 15.05
C GLU A 498 4.84 -13.75 14.09
N ASP A 499 5.55 -13.18 13.12
CA ASP A 499 6.33 -13.95 12.15
C ASP A 499 7.50 -14.68 12.86
N ALA A 500 8.17 -14.06 13.83
CA ALA A 500 9.19 -14.72 14.64
C ALA A 500 8.66 -15.90 15.46
N VAL A 501 7.41 -15.80 15.96
CA VAL A 501 6.72 -16.89 16.65
C VAL A 501 6.35 -17.99 15.65
N LYS A 502 5.82 -17.62 14.47
CA LYS A 502 5.44 -18.55 13.41
C LYS A 502 6.65 -19.37 12.93
N ASP A 503 7.81 -18.72 12.77
CA ASP A 503 9.06 -19.33 12.33
C ASP A 503 9.80 -20.13 13.43
N ARG A 504 9.23 -20.21 14.64
CA ARG A 504 9.83 -20.90 15.81
C ARG A 504 11.25 -20.42 16.14
N ASN A 505 11.57 -19.16 15.85
CA ASN A 505 12.89 -18.59 16.12
C ASN A 505 12.93 -17.95 17.52
N PHE A 506 13.31 -18.75 18.53
CA PHE A 506 13.32 -18.32 19.94
C PHE A 506 14.15 -17.06 20.23
N ARG A 507 15.31 -16.89 19.56
CA ARG A 507 16.17 -15.71 19.75
C ARG A 507 15.51 -14.44 19.18
N LYS A 508 14.95 -14.53 17.97
CA LYS A 508 14.20 -13.43 17.34
C LYS A 508 12.95 -13.10 18.16
N MET A 509 12.25 -14.11 18.68
CA MET A 509 11.08 -13.93 19.55
C MET A 509 11.40 -13.18 20.84
N LEU A 510 12.42 -13.60 21.61
CA LEU A 510 12.78 -12.95 22.87
C LEU A 510 13.22 -11.49 22.65
N SER A 511 14.06 -11.25 21.63
CA SER A 511 14.52 -9.90 21.32
C SER A 511 13.38 -9.00 20.83
N SER A 512 12.45 -9.49 20.01
CA SER A 512 11.27 -8.74 19.57
C SER A 512 10.31 -8.45 20.73
N PHE A 513 10.15 -9.39 21.67
CA PHE A 513 9.31 -9.19 22.86
C PHE A 513 9.88 -8.12 23.80
N LEU A 514 11.18 -8.18 24.11
CA LEU A 514 11.85 -7.15 24.93
C LEU A 514 11.74 -5.76 24.27
N LYS A 515 11.91 -5.69 22.95
CA LYS A 515 11.75 -4.44 22.19
C LYS A 515 10.33 -3.90 22.27
N LYS A 516 9.31 -4.77 22.17
CA LYS A 516 7.91 -4.38 22.34
C LYS A 516 7.67 -3.75 23.72
N LEU A 517 8.20 -4.35 24.79
CA LEU A 517 8.06 -3.81 26.14
C LEU A 517 8.73 -2.44 26.29
N VAL A 518 9.92 -2.25 25.71
CA VAL A 518 10.60 -0.94 25.71
C VAL A 518 9.80 0.09 24.91
N GLN A 519 9.28 -0.29 23.74
CA GLN A 519 8.47 0.57 22.88
C GLN A 519 7.20 1.05 23.60
N GLU A 520 6.47 0.13 24.25
CA GLU A 520 5.27 0.43 25.02
C GLU A 520 5.59 1.30 26.25
N HIS A 521 6.70 1.02 26.95
CA HIS A 521 7.15 1.84 28.08
C HIS A 521 7.47 3.27 27.65
N ASP A 522 8.23 3.43 26.57
CA ASP A 522 8.61 4.73 26.04
C ASP A 522 7.38 5.50 25.52
N GLU A 523 6.46 4.83 24.83
CA GLU A 523 5.18 5.42 24.41
C GLU A 523 4.38 5.93 25.61
N HIS A 524 4.27 5.12 26.67
CA HIS A 524 3.60 5.51 27.89
C HIS A 524 4.25 6.71 28.57
N LYS A 525 5.57 6.73 28.61
CA LYS A 525 6.33 7.84 29.20
C LYS A 525 6.12 9.12 28.41
N VAL A 526 6.31 9.10 27.09
CA VAL A 526 6.14 10.29 26.24
C VAL A 526 4.68 10.76 26.27
N SER A 527 3.72 9.83 26.15
CA SER A 527 2.30 10.18 26.15
C SER A 527 1.77 10.73 27.46
N SER A 528 2.38 10.38 28.60
CA SER A 528 1.98 10.90 29.91
C SER A 528 2.01 12.43 30.00
N TYR A 529 2.80 13.10 29.15
CA TYR A 529 2.95 14.57 29.16
C TYR A 529 1.83 15.33 28.46
N TYR A 530 1.02 14.68 27.63
CA TYR A 530 -0.09 15.30 26.91
C TYR A 530 -1.44 14.59 27.13
N ARG A 531 -1.42 13.34 27.63
CA ARG A 531 -2.61 12.50 27.79
C ARG A 531 -3.67 13.06 28.72
N GLU A 532 -3.32 13.89 29.70
CA GLU A 532 -4.33 14.52 30.58
C GLU A 532 -5.29 15.43 29.80
N MET A 533 -4.84 16.02 28.68
CA MET A 533 -5.66 16.87 27.82
C MET A 533 -6.40 16.09 26.72
N LEU A 534 -5.97 14.86 26.43
CA LEU A 534 -6.50 14.04 25.36
C LEU A 534 -7.30 12.89 25.96
N ASP A 535 -8.63 12.91 25.77
CA ASP A 535 -9.49 11.85 26.29
C ASP A 535 -9.10 10.48 25.69
N GLY A 536 -8.70 9.56 26.56
CA GLY A 536 -8.50 8.15 26.21
C GLY A 536 -7.04 7.71 25.98
N ARG A 537 -6.86 6.38 26.02
CA ARG A 537 -5.62 5.70 25.66
C ARG A 537 -5.75 5.23 24.22
N GLU A 538 -4.71 5.41 23.41
CA GLU A 538 -4.63 4.75 22.10
C GLU A 538 -4.80 3.23 22.28
N PRO A 539 -5.69 2.57 21.53
CA PRO A 539 -5.85 1.13 21.61
C PRO A 539 -4.56 0.43 21.19
N SER A 540 -4.32 -0.75 21.79
CA SER A 540 -3.19 -1.59 21.37
C SER A 540 -3.44 -2.13 19.95
N THR A 541 -2.36 -2.41 19.19
CA THR A 541 -2.47 -3.04 17.87
C THR A 541 -3.27 -4.34 17.92
N ALA A 542 -3.09 -5.15 18.96
CA ALA A 542 -3.85 -6.39 19.12
C ALA A 542 -5.37 -6.14 19.28
N ALA A 543 -5.75 -5.06 19.97
CA ALA A 543 -7.16 -4.68 20.11
C ALA A 543 -7.75 -4.22 18.77
N ILE A 544 -7.01 -3.39 18.01
CA ILE A 544 -7.41 -2.96 16.65
C ILE A 544 -7.59 -4.16 15.72
N LEU A 545 -6.63 -5.09 15.70
CA LEU A 545 -6.71 -6.29 14.86
C LEU A 545 -7.84 -7.24 15.29
N ALA A 546 -8.14 -7.33 16.58
CA ALA A 546 -9.28 -8.12 17.05
C ALA A 546 -10.62 -7.55 16.56
N LYS A 547 -10.72 -6.22 16.40
CA LYS A 547 -11.92 -5.57 15.82
C LYS A 547 -12.05 -5.80 14.33
N SER A 548 -10.93 -5.89 13.59
CA SER A 548 -10.98 -6.16 12.15
C SER A 548 -11.12 -7.63 11.77
N ASP A 549 -10.73 -8.59 12.62
CA ASP A 549 -10.75 -10.03 12.30
C ASP A 549 -12.13 -10.57 11.84
N LEU A 550 -13.22 -9.96 12.35
CA LEU A 550 -14.59 -10.28 11.93
C LEU A 550 -14.89 -9.90 10.48
N TYR A 551 -14.21 -8.88 9.97
CA TYR A 551 -14.50 -8.21 8.71
C TYR A 551 -13.41 -8.45 7.66
N LEU A 552 -12.17 -8.68 8.07
CA LEU A 552 -11.05 -8.97 7.20
C LEU A 552 -10.01 -9.75 7.98
N SER A 553 -9.53 -10.87 7.44
CA SER A 553 -8.46 -11.61 8.11
C SER A 553 -7.21 -10.71 8.28
N PRO A 554 -6.57 -10.69 9.46
CA PRO A 554 -5.29 -10.04 9.69
C PRO A 554 -4.21 -10.47 8.70
N ARG A 555 -4.36 -11.64 8.08
CA ARG A 555 -3.45 -12.20 7.08
C ARG A 555 -3.52 -11.56 5.70
N CYS A 556 -4.62 -10.90 5.37
CA CYS A 556 -4.66 -10.04 4.18
C CYS A 556 -3.56 -8.96 4.28
N GLY A 557 -3.17 -8.61 5.52
CA GLY A 557 -2.13 -7.64 5.80
C GLY A 557 -2.51 -6.24 5.32
N SER A 558 -1.52 -5.34 5.29
CA SER A 558 -1.68 -3.94 4.86
C SER A 558 -2.44 -3.02 5.84
N GLU A 559 -2.78 -1.83 5.37
CA GLU A 559 -3.44 -0.76 6.14
C GLU A 559 -4.95 -1.00 6.30
N ALA A 560 -5.59 -1.77 5.41
CA ALA A 560 -7.03 -2.07 5.50
C ALA A 560 -7.45 -2.68 6.85
N VAL A 561 -6.64 -3.59 7.41
CA VAL A 561 -6.95 -4.22 8.72
C VAL A 561 -6.83 -3.22 9.87
N LEU A 562 -5.99 -2.19 9.73
CA LEU A 562 -5.88 -1.10 10.70
C LEU A 562 -7.07 -0.15 10.58
N SER A 563 -7.40 0.28 9.37
CA SER A 563 -8.51 1.22 9.14
C SER A 563 -9.88 0.63 9.45
N ILE A 564 -10.12 -0.65 9.13
CA ILE A 564 -11.35 -1.31 9.60
C ILE A 564 -11.36 -1.35 11.12
N GLY A 565 -10.26 -1.76 11.76
CA GLY A 565 -10.20 -1.92 13.21
C GLY A 565 -10.36 -0.60 13.98
N SER A 566 -9.66 0.46 13.57
CA SER A 566 -9.78 1.79 14.18
C SER A 566 -11.14 2.43 13.91
N GLY A 567 -11.65 2.29 12.68
CA GLY A 567 -12.98 2.80 12.36
C GLY A 567 -14.08 2.08 13.14
N VAL A 568 -14.02 0.76 13.30
CA VAL A 568 -14.97 0.02 14.14
C VAL A 568 -14.88 0.45 15.60
N GLU A 569 -13.67 0.63 16.14
CA GLU A 569 -13.49 1.12 17.51
C GLU A 569 -14.15 2.48 17.74
N TRP A 570 -13.97 3.43 16.81
CA TRP A 570 -14.67 4.72 16.85
C TRP A 570 -16.18 4.59 16.70
N MET A 571 -16.65 3.72 15.80
CA MET A 571 -18.09 3.54 15.60
C MET A 571 -18.78 2.95 16.84
N GLU A 572 -18.12 2.07 17.59
CA GLU A 572 -18.60 1.56 18.87
C GLU A 572 -18.53 2.58 20.01
N SER A 573 -17.55 3.50 19.97
CA SER A 573 -17.34 4.48 21.04
C SER A 573 -18.48 5.51 21.11
N PRO A 574 -19.07 5.78 22.28
CA PRO A 574 -20.14 6.78 22.40
C PRO A 574 -19.68 8.22 22.15
N VAL A 575 -18.37 8.48 22.15
CA VAL A 575 -17.78 9.82 21.97
C VAL A 575 -17.73 10.22 20.49
N PHE A 576 -17.50 9.26 19.60
CA PHE A 576 -17.35 9.52 18.17
C PHE A 576 -18.71 9.54 17.48
N ALA A 577 -18.92 10.58 16.69
CA ALA A 577 -20.13 10.80 15.90
C ALA A 577 -20.09 10.11 14.53
N GLY A 578 -18.90 9.87 13.97
CA GLY A 578 -18.75 9.20 12.67
C GLY A 578 -17.29 9.01 12.25
N VAL A 579 -17.09 8.41 11.07
CA VAL A 579 -15.77 8.07 10.53
C VAL A 579 -15.63 8.54 9.08
N ILE A 580 -14.44 9.05 8.74
CA ILE A 580 -14.01 9.32 7.36
C ILE A 580 -12.82 8.41 7.06
N SER A 581 -12.93 7.58 6.02
CA SER A 581 -11.78 6.86 5.46
C SER A 581 -11.25 7.59 4.24
N VAL A 582 -9.94 7.77 4.14
CA VAL A 582 -9.31 8.38 2.96
C VAL A 582 -8.50 7.37 2.16
N MET A 583 -8.51 7.50 0.83
CA MET A 583 -7.70 6.67 -0.04
C MET A 583 -7.32 7.38 -1.34
N PRO A 584 -6.15 7.10 -1.93
CA PRO A 584 -5.89 7.52 -3.28
C PRO A 584 -6.74 6.72 -4.27
N HIS A 585 -7.03 7.28 -5.44
CA HIS A 585 -7.67 6.52 -6.52
C HIS A 585 -6.87 5.24 -6.84
N GLY A 586 -7.57 4.11 -7.02
CA GLY A 586 -6.96 2.79 -7.25
C GLY A 586 -6.24 2.18 -6.04
N CYS A 587 -6.40 2.71 -4.82
CA CYS A 587 -5.86 2.10 -3.61
C CYS A 587 -6.59 0.79 -3.30
N MET A 588 -5.88 -0.34 -3.35
CA MET A 588 -6.53 -1.64 -3.09
C MET A 588 -6.94 -1.81 -1.62
N PRO A 589 -6.10 -1.52 -0.61
CA PRO A 589 -6.54 -1.55 0.79
C PRO A 589 -7.70 -0.60 1.06
N GLY A 590 -7.63 0.64 0.58
CA GLY A 590 -8.70 1.62 0.72
C GLY A 590 -10.02 1.16 0.09
N GLY A 591 -9.96 0.51 -1.08
CA GLY A 591 -11.13 -0.07 -1.74
C GLY A 591 -11.82 -1.15 -0.91
N ILE A 592 -11.07 -1.94 -0.14
CA ILE A 592 -11.64 -2.93 0.79
C ILE A 592 -12.43 -2.24 1.90
N VAL A 593 -11.88 -1.17 2.48
CA VAL A 593 -12.56 -0.38 3.53
C VAL A 593 -13.81 0.27 2.98
N ALA A 594 -13.72 0.90 1.81
CA ALA A 594 -14.84 1.58 1.16
C ALA A 594 -16.00 0.63 0.84
N ALA A 595 -15.71 -0.60 0.40
CA ALA A 595 -16.72 -1.61 0.13
C ALA A 595 -17.53 -2.04 1.37
N MET A 596 -17.06 -1.74 2.59
CA MET A 596 -17.74 -2.06 3.84
C MET A 596 -18.37 -0.84 4.54
N ALA A 597 -18.10 0.37 4.07
CA ALA A 597 -18.49 1.61 4.77
C ALA A 597 -20.01 1.74 4.99
N GLU A 598 -20.82 1.41 4.00
CA GLU A 598 -22.30 1.44 4.11
C GLU A 598 -22.81 0.41 5.13
N LYS A 599 -22.21 -0.79 5.11
CA LYS A 599 -22.54 -1.85 6.06
C LYS A 599 -22.20 -1.45 7.49
N PHE A 600 -21.04 -0.84 7.72
CA PHE A 600 -20.68 -0.30 9.03
C PHE A 600 -21.61 0.82 9.46
N SER A 601 -21.98 1.72 8.54
CA SER A 601 -22.89 2.81 8.84
C SER A 601 -24.24 2.30 9.34
N THR A 602 -24.79 1.30 8.65
CA THR A 602 -26.06 0.64 9.03
C THR A 602 -25.93 -0.14 10.34
N THR A 603 -24.80 -0.79 10.57
CA THR A 603 -24.62 -1.66 11.76
C THR A 603 -24.48 -0.84 13.04
N TYR A 604 -23.71 0.25 12.99
CA TYR A 604 -23.42 1.07 14.18
C TYR A 604 -24.29 2.32 14.28
N GLN A 605 -25.18 2.57 13.32
CA GLN A 605 -26.09 3.73 13.29
C GLN A 605 -25.35 5.07 13.38
N LYS A 606 -24.19 5.15 12.73
CA LYS A 606 -23.36 6.36 12.61
C LYS A 606 -22.84 6.45 11.18
N PRO A 607 -22.66 7.64 10.60
CA PRO A 607 -22.19 7.74 9.24
C PRO A 607 -20.70 7.37 9.13
N TRP A 608 -20.38 6.56 8.12
CA TRP A 608 -19.03 6.29 7.66
C TRP A 608 -18.92 6.65 6.18
N ILE A 609 -18.12 7.65 5.84
CA ILE A 609 -17.88 8.05 4.44
C ILE A 609 -16.45 7.70 4.00
N SER A 610 -16.27 7.42 2.71
CA SER A 610 -14.95 7.21 2.10
C SER A 610 -14.64 8.32 1.10
N LEU A 611 -13.56 9.06 1.29
CA LEU A 611 -13.09 10.12 0.39
C LEU A 611 -11.93 9.61 -0.46
N THR A 612 -12.00 9.87 -1.76
CA THR A 612 -10.99 9.45 -2.72
C THR A 612 -10.24 10.68 -3.22
N TYR A 613 -8.91 10.63 -3.32
CA TYR A 613 -8.10 11.71 -3.89
C TYR A 613 -7.23 11.20 -5.04
N ASP A 614 -7.15 11.96 -6.12
CA ASP A 614 -6.42 11.59 -7.34
C ASP A 614 -5.43 12.68 -7.80
N GLY A 615 -5.38 13.81 -7.09
CA GLY A 615 -4.50 14.95 -7.40
C GLY A 615 -5.11 15.97 -8.35
N PHE A 616 -6.36 15.81 -8.80
CA PHE A 616 -7.06 16.80 -9.64
C PHE A 616 -8.04 17.63 -8.82
N LEU A 617 -8.12 18.93 -9.10
CA LEU A 617 -9.06 19.88 -8.47
C LEU A 617 -10.53 19.46 -8.62
N GLU A 618 -11.02 18.63 -7.69
CA GLU A 618 -12.43 18.26 -7.60
C GLU A 618 -13.15 18.93 -6.42
N THR A 619 -14.41 19.33 -6.63
CA THR A 619 -15.27 19.92 -5.60
C THR A 619 -16.10 18.89 -4.83
N ASN A 620 -16.13 17.63 -5.31
CA ASN A 620 -17.00 16.58 -4.78
C ASN A 620 -16.69 16.26 -3.30
N ASN A 621 -15.43 16.10 -2.93
CA ASN A 621 -15.07 15.82 -1.53
C ASN A 621 -15.49 16.93 -0.57
N ALA A 622 -15.39 18.21 -0.98
CA ALA A 622 -15.84 19.33 -0.15
C ALA A 622 -17.35 19.27 0.11
N ALA A 623 -18.15 18.98 -0.93
CA ALA A 623 -19.59 18.79 -0.78
C ALA A 623 -19.92 17.59 0.12
N ARG A 624 -19.19 16.48 -0.01
CA ARG A 624 -19.38 15.29 0.84
C ARG A 624 -19.06 15.56 2.31
N ILE A 625 -17.98 16.29 2.59
CA ILE A 625 -17.62 16.70 3.97
C ILE A 625 -18.70 17.61 4.56
N SER A 626 -19.18 18.59 3.79
CA SER A 626 -20.24 19.50 4.23
C SER A 626 -21.54 18.75 4.54
N ASN A 627 -21.99 17.87 3.64
CA ASN A 627 -23.19 17.05 3.86
C ASN A 627 -23.05 16.12 5.07
N PHE A 628 -21.88 15.53 5.24
CA PHE A 628 -21.57 14.68 6.40
C PHE A 628 -21.63 15.49 7.71
N ALA A 629 -21.06 16.69 7.73
CA ALA A 629 -21.10 17.55 8.91
C ALA A 629 -22.52 18.01 9.26
N GLU A 630 -23.33 18.38 8.28
CA GLU A 630 -24.73 18.77 8.50
C GLU A 630 -25.56 17.60 9.05
N LEU A 631 -25.36 16.38 8.52
CA LEU A 631 -26.02 15.18 9.04
C LEU A 631 -25.66 14.93 10.51
N LEU A 632 -24.38 15.07 10.88
CA LEU A 632 -23.94 14.90 12.27
C LEU A 632 -24.52 15.96 13.21
N LYS A 633 -24.60 17.22 12.76
CA LYS A 633 -25.22 18.31 13.55
C LYS A 633 -26.71 18.07 13.75
N PHE A 634 -27.41 17.63 12.69
CA PHE A 634 -28.84 17.32 12.75
C PHE A 634 -29.14 16.20 13.75
N CYS A 635 -28.45 15.05 13.65
CA CYS A 635 -28.64 13.91 14.56
C CYS A 635 -28.39 14.30 16.03
N ARG A 636 -27.47 15.23 16.28
CA ARG A 636 -27.18 15.70 17.62
C ARG A 636 -28.25 16.64 18.18
N GLN A 637 -28.87 17.48 17.34
CA GLN A 637 -29.96 18.35 17.78
C GLN A 637 -31.20 17.54 18.20
N GLU A 638 -31.53 16.48 17.45
CA GLU A 638 -32.61 15.55 17.84
C GLU A 638 -32.32 14.85 19.17
N ALA A 639 -31.08 14.40 19.39
CA ALA A 639 -30.68 13.75 20.64
C ALA A 639 -30.67 14.69 21.88
N ILE A 640 -30.63 16.01 21.70
CA ILE A 640 -30.74 16.99 22.79
C ILE A 640 -32.21 17.36 23.07
N THR A 641 -33.10 17.16 22.09
CA THR A 641 -34.53 17.50 22.18
C THR A 641 -35.42 16.31 22.57
N THR A 642 -34.86 15.09 22.60
CA THR A 642 -35.46 13.86 23.13
C THR A 642 -34.87 13.53 24.49
#